data_AF-A0A1I8CD24-F1
#
_entry.id   AF-A0A1I8CD24-F1
#
_cell.length_a   1.000
_cell.length_b   1.000
_cell.length_c   1.000
_cell.angle_alpha   90.00
_cell.angle_beta   90.00
_cell.angle_gamma   90.00
#
_symmetry.space_group_name_H-M   'P 1'
#
loop_
_entity.id
_entity.type
_entity.pdbx_description
1 polymer ?
#
loop_
_entity_poly.entity_id
_entity_poly.type
_entity_poly.pdbx_seq_one_letter_code
_entity_poly.pdbx_strand_id
1 'polypeptide(L)'
;MKTTRDFDIPPQKYIHALTQDLQLHKDSKKFLEALENIPVLLDTYPLSSYVDPTFILIGEVFLKTADNSIRSRILKIVKKSCHHFEAISDFSKVKEGVYHILFSTDDVAKILTANYLALFSQFMEQDEFVVDIIKQYVHSTDISIAKYAFEAMKHYASYYPIYAANQIRFLIESYYEYPSERVTVFFIEQLLDVCSTFSIGVVDIDIAFKTLANDVYLKTKPDIVVYVLKFLAKLSVESLNRREFVIARILTFVHKTVNRMERLALIQLLGYFVDTLFFWPENLVRDVISITNDFVHEAKVDYKEEIGELTKYLSSLRAQNISSIKTICNFIMDTSAKSKYITDSDLLFVYRNVIDNYAPEDIKDVVQLEKLFILFKNDTLDSKILFAAMRSYLSKNITIPLYVDVYDFCKKEVMNEKRTDRVGLYLKVIRAILDLEHTFSSKIESLIDMLFEKEIGIQTRVFYELVYHRTVSKTVDCNLWIKSIPSFDHSLLFEIAMICLINGHWQTAALPLFSYLSKSVTSVNSKIWFRSIICLCQSQITTWNVQNIENSIENQEMAVGTLHEVASVSQNTRNMRVIHEFLTIRTGLFSKIMNAILVLDNSDAKINDQFKSQTDYQKFLFEEFQFEIVELNELIKMVSLILYQSLDADSETHMQMFFLSVQINLLKTLLSYLIGENKVDYTDVLKEREEDYIKVQNEEAHQFSLKDIQSYDKMPSKQYDKTLSNDFDLMPPTRKSDLPSKTDSRLWDHAILEGSTTGQFNEATECVYSTSDAMDIDILNTVNSFQFYYNKQYHSRTKKGANNADFKALDRIQFTTVDWNLIQGMEKKYKEHDGRPDYSGSLLHADLYVKYIGDLNWTKLCHILQTLKTFSPKNLNEMLKQKALIMEGMLIAFKDYRVIIPFIAYSTSETKVNLYIHPKEEVNDSREEYLFIKGGMPIFVESILKFKGDKFKFECIIIEIQHFEGLQLKELHKKEIIQVKADYIKMPFLLNIANDGHIKVILSCIESQSKIRYLLEEKTFTYKVEVNVFY
;
A
#
# COMPACT_ATOMS: atom_id res chain seq x y z
N MET A 1 -12.20 11.25 18.15
CA MET A 1 -12.83 10.01 17.61
C MET A 1 -12.65 8.91 18.67
N LYS A 2 -13.72 8.22 19.09
CA LYS A 2 -13.60 7.02 19.93
C LYS A 2 -13.69 5.78 19.05
N THR A 3 -12.83 4.82 19.35
CA THR A 3 -12.81 3.40 18.94
C THR A 3 -14.11 2.86 18.33
N THR A 4 -14.07 2.44 17.06
CA THR A 4 -15.02 1.47 16.53
C THR A 4 -14.83 0.15 17.27
N ARG A 5 -15.82 -0.25 18.06
CA ARG A 5 -15.85 -1.53 18.77
C ARG A 5 -16.91 -2.45 18.18
N ASP A 6 -16.60 -3.74 18.25
CA ASP A 6 -17.52 -4.87 18.30
C ASP A 6 -18.50 -5.04 17.11
N PHE A 7 -18.15 -5.97 16.20
CA PHE A 7 -19.07 -6.50 15.17
C PHE A 7 -20.12 -7.47 15.76
N ASP A 8 -20.37 -7.40 17.08
CA ASP A 8 -21.09 -8.42 17.87
C ASP A 8 -22.60 -8.15 18.04
N ILE A 9 -23.19 -7.19 17.31
CA ILE A 9 -24.65 -7.01 17.28
C ILE A 9 -25.24 -8.10 16.38
N PRO A 10 -26.00 -9.08 16.89
CA PRO A 10 -26.58 -10.12 16.03
C PRO A 10 -27.54 -9.50 15.01
N PRO A 11 -27.61 -9.99 13.75
CA PRO A 11 -28.45 -9.42 12.70
C PRO A 11 -29.90 -9.21 13.15
N GLN A 12 -30.46 -10.16 13.90
CA GLN A 12 -31.80 -10.09 14.49
C GLN A 12 -32.03 -8.84 15.36
N LYS A 13 -31.04 -8.42 16.17
CA LYS A 13 -31.14 -7.21 17.01
C LYS A 13 -30.99 -5.93 16.17
N TYR A 14 -30.10 -5.95 15.19
CA TYR A 14 -29.93 -4.84 14.23
C TYR A 14 -31.22 -4.59 13.44
N ILE A 15 -31.79 -5.64 12.82
CA ILE A 15 -33.04 -5.58 12.05
C ILE A 15 -34.18 -5.11 12.94
N HIS A 16 -34.29 -5.64 14.17
CA HIS A 16 -35.36 -5.24 15.09
C HIS A 16 -35.27 -3.75 15.48
N ALA A 17 -34.08 -3.23 15.79
CA ALA A 17 -33.89 -1.80 16.09
C ALA A 17 -34.21 -0.91 14.88
N LEU A 18 -33.66 -1.23 13.71
CA LEU A 18 -33.92 -0.49 12.47
C LEU A 18 -35.41 -0.51 12.08
N THR A 19 -36.08 -1.65 12.31
CA THR A 19 -37.53 -1.79 12.10
C THR A 19 -38.33 -0.93 13.06
N GLN A 20 -37.95 -0.84 14.35
CA GLN A 20 -38.62 0.06 15.30
C GLN A 20 -38.46 1.53 14.89
N ASP A 21 -37.25 1.98 14.56
CA ASP A 21 -36.98 3.37 14.18
C ASP A 21 -37.68 3.77 12.86
N LEU A 22 -37.79 2.84 11.89
CA LEU A 22 -38.51 3.07 10.64
C LEU A 22 -40.03 2.82 10.71
N GLN A 23 -40.56 2.31 11.82
CA GLN A 23 -41.99 2.23 12.12
C GLN A 23 -42.54 3.46 12.87
N LEU A 24 -41.67 4.39 13.29
CA LEU A 24 -42.09 5.66 13.90
C LEU A 24 -42.93 6.51 12.93
N HIS A 25 -43.75 7.40 13.47
CA HIS A 25 -44.56 8.33 12.65
C HIS A 25 -43.68 9.10 11.65
N LYS A 26 -44.15 9.19 10.40
CA LYS A 26 -43.40 9.70 9.24
C LYS A 26 -42.89 11.14 9.41
N ASP A 27 -43.61 11.96 10.17
CA ASP A 27 -43.25 13.35 10.48
C ASP A 27 -42.27 13.48 11.67
N SER A 28 -41.90 12.38 12.32
CA SER A 28 -40.98 12.40 13.46
C SER A 28 -39.54 12.65 12.99
N LYS A 29 -38.84 13.55 13.69
CA LYS A 29 -37.42 13.85 13.44
C LYS A 29 -36.56 12.57 13.48
N LYS A 30 -36.88 11.64 14.38
CA LYS A 30 -36.22 10.34 14.54
C LYS A 30 -36.34 9.44 13.30
N PHE A 31 -37.52 9.35 12.67
CA PHE A 31 -37.70 8.58 11.43
C PHE A 31 -36.76 9.09 10.32
N LEU A 32 -36.68 10.41 10.14
CA LEU A 32 -35.79 11.02 9.13
C LEU A 32 -34.30 10.88 9.48
N GLU A 33 -33.94 10.96 10.76
CA GLU A 33 -32.57 10.72 11.24
C GLU A 33 -32.14 9.26 11.04
N ALA A 34 -33.00 8.30 11.35
CA ALA A 34 -32.75 6.88 11.10
C ALA A 34 -32.59 6.60 9.60
N LEU A 35 -33.47 7.17 8.77
CA LEU A 35 -33.45 6.99 7.31
C LEU A 35 -32.14 7.52 6.68
N GLU A 36 -31.70 8.74 7.00
CA GLU A 36 -30.45 9.30 6.45
C GLU A 36 -29.18 8.63 7.03
N ASN A 37 -29.27 7.93 8.16
CA ASN A 37 -28.17 7.14 8.73
C ASN A 37 -27.96 5.78 8.04
N ILE A 38 -28.91 5.29 7.24
CA ILE A 38 -28.84 3.97 6.56
C ILE A 38 -27.51 3.74 5.80
N PRO A 39 -26.96 4.68 5.01
CA PRO A 39 -25.69 4.45 4.31
C PRO A 39 -24.53 4.21 5.29
N VAL A 40 -24.50 4.95 6.41
CA VAL A 40 -23.48 4.78 7.47
C VAL A 40 -23.64 3.44 8.19
N LEU A 41 -24.88 2.96 8.36
CA LEU A 41 -25.16 1.64 8.92
C LEU A 41 -24.72 0.52 7.97
N LEU A 42 -25.02 0.60 6.67
CA LEU A 42 -24.55 -0.36 5.68
C LEU A 42 -23.02 -0.34 5.54
N ASP A 43 -22.39 0.85 5.57
CA ASP A 43 -20.94 0.98 5.63
C ASP A 43 -20.34 0.38 6.92
N THR A 44 -21.09 0.34 8.01
CA THR A 44 -20.68 -0.32 9.26
C THR A 44 -20.91 -1.84 9.21
N TYR A 45 -21.96 -2.30 8.51
CA TYR A 45 -22.37 -3.71 8.44
C TYR A 45 -22.59 -4.19 6.98
N PRO A 46 -21.52 -4.39 6.16
CA PRO A 46 -21.63 -4.64 4.71
C PRO A 46 -21.99 -6.07 4.28
N LEU A 47 -22.37 -6.96 5.21
CA LEU A 47 -22.66 -8.37 4.90
C LEU A 47 -24.09 -8.55 4.40
N SER A 48 -24.34 -9.53 3.52
CA SER A 48 -25.70 -9.83 3.01
C SER A 48 -26.74 -9.97 4.12
N SER A 49 -26.35 -10.58 5.25
CA SER A 49 -27.20 -10.77 6.44
C SER A 49 -27.71 -9.48 7.11
N TYR A 50 -27.16 -8.31 6.76
CA TYR A 50 -27.62 -6.98 7.16
C TYR A 50 -28.12 -6.19 5.95
N VAL A 51 -27.46 -6.32 4.80
CA VAL A 51 -27.77 -5.63 3.54
C VAL A 51 -29.14 -6.04 2.98
N ASP A 52 -29.39 -7.34 2.79
CA ASP A 52 -30.66 -7.87 2.26
C ASP A 52 -31.89 -7.37 3.05
N PRO A 53 -31.99 -7.59 4.39
CA PRO A 53 -33.15 -7.14 5.15
C PRO A 53 -33.26 -5.62 5.23
N THR A 54 -32.14 -4.88 5.13
CA THR A 54 -32.17 -3.42 5.07
C THR A 54 -32.80 -2.93 3.75
N PHE A 55 -32.41 -3.49 2.60
CA PHE A 55 -33.01 -3.09 1.32
C PHE A 55 -34.48 -3.52 1.19
N ILE A 56 -34.86 -4.70 1.71
CA ILE A 56 -36.27 -5.11 1.79
C ILE A 56 -37.07 -4.13 2.66
N LEU A 57 -36.58 -3.77 3.84
CA LEU A 57 -37.24 -2.81 4.74
C LEU A 57 -37.35 -1.40 4.13
N ILE A 58 -36.34 -0.97 3.36
CA ILE A 58 -36.40 0.28 2.58
C ILE A 58 -37.50 0.20 1.51
N GLY A 59 -37.62 -0.92 0.80
CA GLY A 59 -38.71 -1.18 -0.15
C GLY A 59 -40.09 -1.11 0.50
N GLU A 60 -40.25 -1.74 1.67
CA GLU A 60 -41.49 -1.64 2.46
C GLU A 60 -41.84 -0.18 2.83
N VAL A 61 -40.86 0.62 3.28
CA VAL A 61 -41.10 2.03 3.63
C VAL A 61 -41.45 2.86 2.39
N PHE A 62 -40.84 2.56 1.23
CA PHE A 62 -41.13 3.20 -0.06
C PHE A 62 -42.57 2.91 -0.56
N LEU A 63 -43.05 1.68 -0.34
CA LEU A 63 -44.44 1.27 -0.58
C LEU A 63 -45.43 1.89 0.42
N LYS A 64 -45.11 1.81 1.71
CA LYS A 64 -46.00 2.24 2.81
C LYS A 64 -46.06 3.75 2.98
N THR A 65 -45.14 4.52 2.41
CA THR A 65 -45.28 5.99 2.34
C THR A 65 -46.22 6.43 1.22
N ALA A 66 -46.97 7.50 1.47
CA ALA A 66 -47.79 8.18 0.45
C ALA A 66 -47.10 9.46 -0.06
N ASP A 67 -46.05 9.94 0.64
CA ASP A 67 -45.35 11.17 0.29
C ASP A 67 -44.18 10.90 -0.67
N ASN A 68 -44.23 11.57 -1.82
CA ASN A 68 -43.18 11.53 -2.84
C ASN A 68 -41.88 12.23 -2.38
N SER A 69 -41.91 13.12 -1.39
CA SER A 69 -40.70 13.69 -0.80
C SER A 69 -39.88 12.62 -0.07
N ILE A 70 -40.55 11.77 0.72
CA ILE A 70 -39.92 10.60 1.36
C ILE A 70 -39.42 9.61 0.29
N ARG A 71 -40.19 9.31 -0.76
CA ARG A 71 -39.72 8.45 -1.87
C ARG A 71 -38.46 9.00 -2.55
N SER A 72 -38.40 10.31 -2.81
CA SER A 72 -37.22 10.99 -3.36
C SER A 72 -36.00 10.95 -2.42
N ARG A 73 -36.19 11.01 -1.09
CA ARG A 73 -35.11 10.79 -0.11
C ARG A 73 -34.61 9.35 -0.12
N ILE A 74 -35.52 8.37 -0.11
CA ILE A 74 -35.18 6.94 -0.19
C ILE A 74 -34.36 6.66 -1.45
N LEU A 75 -34.78 7.17 -2.61
CA LEU A 75 -34.04 7.02 -3.87
C LEU A 75 -32.60 7.57 -3.75
N LYS A 76 -32.40 8.72 -3.12
CA LYS A 76 -31.07 9.30 -2.84
C LYS A 76 -30.25 8.43 -1.88
N ILE A 77 -30.87 7.79 -0.90
CA ILE A 77 -30.21 6.89 0.05
C ILE A 77 -29.79 5.58 -0.62
N VAL A 78 -30.67 4.97 -1.42
CA VAL A 78 -30.35 3.79 -2.23
C VAL A 78 -29.22 4.11 -3.23
N LYS A 79 -29.22 5.30 -3.84
CA LYS A 79 -28.15 5.81 -4.72
C LYS A 79 -26.84 6.16 -3.99
N LYS A 80 -26.88 6.51 -2.69
CA LYS A 80 -25.68 6.64 -1.82
C LYS A 80 -25.08 5.28 -1.45
N SER A 81 -25.88 4.21 -1.44
CA SER A 81 -25.50 2.87 -0.98
C SER A 81 -25.30 1.85 -2.11
N CYS A 82 -25.08 2.32 -3.35
CA CYS A 82 -25.03 1.44 -4.53
C CYS A 82 -23.84 0.46 -4.55
N HIS A 83 -22.75 0.78 -3.84
CA HIS A 83 -21.62 -0.13 -3.62
C HIS A 83 -21.96 -1.36 -2.78
N HIS A 84 -23.10 -1.36 -2.07
CA HIS A 84 -23.61 -2.53 -1.35
C HIS A 84 -24.52 -3.43 -2.19
N PHE A 85 -24.86 -3.08 -3.44
CA PHE A 85 -25.80 -3.89 -4.23
C PHE A 85 -25.27 -5.29 -4.55
N GLU A 86 -23.95 -5.47 -4.73
CA GLU A 86 -23.35 -6.80 -4.94
C GLU A 86 -23.44 -7.72 -3.70
N ALA A 87 -23.82 -7.18 -2.54
CA ALA A 87 -24.12 -7.93 -1.32
C ALA A 87 -25.62 -8.28 -1.18
N ILE A 88 -26.50 -7.91 -2.13
CA ILE A 88 -27.89 -8.38 -2.16
C ILE A 88 -27.94 -9.80 -2.74
N SER A 89 -28.56 -10.74 -2.04
CA SER A 89 -28.63 -12.15 -2.44
C SER A 89 -29.94 -12.56 -3.15
N ASP A 90 -31.00 -11.73 -3.04
CA ASP A 90 -32.29 -11.97 -3.67
C ASP A 90 -32.96 -10.64 -4.09
N PHE A 91 -32.74 -10.24 -5.34
CA PHE A 91 -33.33 -9.03 -5.91
C PHE A 91 -34.84 -9.14 -6.17
N SER A 92 -35.41 -10.35 -6.26
CA SER A 92 -36.85 -10.54 -6.51
C SER A 92 -37.67 -9.98 -5.36
N LYS A 93 -37.25 -10.26 -4.12
CA LYS A 93 -37.89 -9.71 -2.90
C LYS A 93 -37.81 -8.18 -2.83
N VAL A 94 -36.72 -7.58 -3.33
CA VAL A 94 -36.56 -6.11 -3.41
C VAL A 94 -37.42 -5.52 -4.54
N LYS A 95 -37.58 -6.22 -5.67
CA LYS A 95 -38.48 -5.82 -6.78
C LYS A 95 -39.94 -5.85 -6.34
N GLU A 96 -40.42 -6.97 -5.83
CA GLU A 96 -41.83 -7.21 -5.48
C GLU A 96 -42.37 -6.15 -4.52
N GLY A 97 -41.57 -5.76 -3.51
CA GLY A 97 -41.94 -4.75 -2.52
C GLY A 97 -42.30 -3.38 -3.09
N VAL A 98 -41.82 -3.01 -4.30
CA VAL A 98 -42.12 -1.70 -4.92
C VAL A 98 -42.86 -1.80 -6.26
N TYR A 99 -42.84 -2.94 -6.95
CA TYR A 99 -43.32 -3.08 -8.33
C TYR A 99 -44.80 -2.66 -8.50
N HIS A 100 -45.64 -2.92 -7.49
CA HIS A 100 -47.06 -2.55 -7.51
C HIS A 100 -47.31 -1.03 -7.68
N ILE A 101 -46.36 -0.17 -7.32
CA ILE A 101 -46.49 1.30 -7.40
C ILE A 101 -46.47 1.78 -8.87
N LEU A 102 -45.92 1.00 -9.80
CA LEU A 102 -45.96 1.32 -11.24
C LEU A 102 -47.40 1.38 -11.80
N PHE A 103 -48.36 0.71 -11.14
CA PHE A 103 -49.78 0.72 -11.49
C PHE A 103 -50.59 1.80 -10.74
N SER A 104 -49.93 2.73 -10.05
CA SER A 104 -50.55 3.87 -9.38
C SER A 104 -51.26 4.82 -10.35
N THR A 105 -52.13 5.70 -9.84
CA THR A 105 -52.62 6.87 -10.59
C THR A 105 -51.70 8.09 -10.46
N ASP A 106 -50.74 8.07 -9.54
CA ASP A 106 -49.75 9.14 -9.31
C ASP A 106 -48.52 8.95 -10.21
N ASP A 107 -48.37 9.85 -11.19
CA ASP A 107 -47.27 9.86 -12.15
C ASP A 107 -45.89 10.10 -11.52
N VAL A 108 -45.82 10.88 -10.43
CA VAL A 108 -44.57 11.10 -9.68
C VAL A 108 -44.17 9.83 -8.94
N ALA A 109 -45.14 9.11 -8.35
CA ALA A 109 -44.88 7.81 -7.72
C ALA A 109 -44.39 6.76 -8.72
N LYS A 110 -45.00 6.70 -9.92
CA LYS A 110 -44.54 5.79 -11.00
C LYS A 110 -43.10 6.06 -11.38
N ILE A 111 -42.74 7.31 -11.70
CA ILE A 111 -41.41 7.62 -12.23
C ILE A 111 -40.32 7.50 -11.17
N LEU A 112 -40.63 7.78 -9.90
CA LEU A 112 -39.73 7.49 -8.77
C LEU A 112 -39.54 5.97 -8.57
N THR A 113 -40.59 5.15 -8.80
CA THR A 113 -40.49 3.69 -8.74
C THR A 113 -39.67 3.13 -9.92
N ALA A 114 -39.88 3.65 -11.12
CA ALA A 114 -39.07 3.29 -12.29
C ALA A 114 -37.58 3.64 -12.09
N ASN A 115 -37.28 4.80 -11.50
CA ASN A 115 -35.92 5.22 -11.14
C ASN A 115 -35.32 4.33 -10.02
N TYR A 116 -36.11 3.97 -8.99
CA TYR A 116 -35.70 3.02 -7.95
C TYR A 116 -35.31 1.65 -8.56
N LEU A 117 -36.15 1.10 -9.44
CA LEU A 117 -35.86 -0.16 -10.15
C LEU A 117 -34.68 -0.02 -11.12
N ALA A 118 -34.50 1.15 -11.75
CA ALA A 118 -33.38 1.41 -12.64
C ALA A 118 -32.02 1.30 -11.95
N LEU A 119 -31.91 1.66 -10.66
CA LEU A 119 -30.67 1.50 -9.89
C LEU A 119 -30.19 0.05 -9.80
N PHE A 120 -31.10 -0.92 -9.90
CA PHE A 120 -30.81 -2.36 -9.82
C PHE A 120 -30.67 -3.06 -11.18
N SER A 121 -30.73 -2.32 -12.30
CA SER A 121 -30.72 -2.89 -13.67
C SER A 121 -29.49 -3.71 -14.05
N GLN A 122 -28.39 -3.66 -13.28
CA GLN A 122 -27.24 -4.58 -13.43
C GLN A 122 -27.59 -6.04 -13.04
N PHE A 123 -28.57 -6.23 -12.16
CA PHE A 123 -28.88 -7.50 -11.49
C PHE A 123 -30.26 -8.06 -11.89
N MET A 124 -30.85 -7.54 -12.95
CA MET A 124 -32.22 -7.81 -13.38
C MET A 124 -32.28 -8.01 -14.90
N GLU A 125 -33.36 -8.60 -15.39
CA GLU A 125 -33.67 -8.61 -16.82
C GLU A 125 -34.33 -7.29 -17.26
N GLN A 126 -34.24 -6.96 -18.55
CA GLN A 126 -34.80 -5.73 -19.12
C GLN A 126 -36.34 -5.73 -19.03
N ASP A 127 -36.87 -4.89 -18.14
CA ASP A 127 -38.31 -4.77 -17.91
C ASP A 127 -38.95 -3.76 -18.89
N GLU A 128 -39.59 -4.27 -19.94
CA GLU A 128 -40.23 -3.44 -20.98
C GLU A 128 -41.30 -2.48 -20.41
N PHE A 129 -41.98 -2.83 -19.31
CA PHE A 129 -42.99 -1.98 -18.70
C PHE A 129 -42.36 -0.76 -18.01
N VAL A 130 -41.22 -0.95 -17.34
CA VAL A 130 -40.43 0.17 -16.80
C VAL A 130 -39.84 1.03 -17.93
N VAL A 131 -39.40 0.40 -19.02
CA VAL A 131 -38.89 1.07 -20.22
C VAL A 131 -39.97 1.94 -20.90
N ASP A 132 -41.21 1.47 -21.02
CA ASP A 132 -42.32 2.26 -21.59
C ASP A 132 -42.75 3.42 -20.68
N ILE A 133 -42.76 3.22 -19.36
CA ILE A 133 -42.94 4.29 -18.37
C ILE A 133 -41.86 5.38 -18.57
N ILE A 134 -40.59 5.00 -18.72
CA ILE A 134 -39.49 5.94 -18.97
C ILE A 134 -39.72 6.73 -20.27
N LYS A 135 -40.06 6.05 -21.39
CA LYS A 135 -40.37 6.71 -22.68
C LYS A 135 -41.52 7.73 -22.55
N GLN A 136 -42.58 7.37 -21.82
CA GLN A 136 -43.76 8.23 -21.62
C GLN A 136 -43.40 9.52 -20.87
N TYR A 137 -42.69 9.40 -19.74
CA TYR A 137 -42.46 10.54 -18.84
C TYR A 137 -41.27 11.42 -19.23
N VAL A 138 -40.37 10.97 -20.12
CA VAL A 138 -39.32 11.81 -20.73
C VAL A 138 -39.89 13.00 -21.53
N HIS A 139 -41.10 12.88 -22.07
CA HIS A 139 -41.83 13.98 -22.74
C HIS A 139 -42.81 14.74 -21.81
N SER A 140 -42.69 14.61 -20.48
CA SER A 140 -43.56 15.30 -19.54
C SER A 140 -43.39 16.83 -19.59
N THR A 141 -44.50 17.57 -19.45
CA THR A 141 -44.49 19.02 -19.29
C THR A 141 -43.99 19.48 -17.91
N ASP A 142 -44.01 18.59 -16.90
CA ASP A 142 -43.29 18.82 -15.65
C ASP A 142 -41.83 18.39 -15.79
N ILE A 143 -40.94 19.39 -15.77
CA ILE A 143 -39.48 19.25 -15.77
C ILE A 143 -38.99 18.33 -14.65
N SER A 144 -39.70 18.26 -13.51
CA SER A 144 -39.36 17.39 -12.37
C SER A 144 -39.56 15.92 -12.70
N ILE A 145 -40.70 15.57 -13.29
CA ILE A 145 -41.02 14.22 -13.78
C ILE A 145 -40.06 13.84 -14.92
N ALA A 146 -39.82 14.74 -15.87
CA ALA A 146 -38.88 14.49 -16.97
C ALA A 146 -37.45 14.23 -16.47
N LYS A 147 -36.96 14.95 -15.44
CA LYS A 147 -35.66 14.69 -14.80
C LYS A 147 -35.56 13.29 -14.21
N TYR A 148 -36.56 12.84 -13.46
CA TYR A 148 -36.56 11.48 -12.91
C TYR A 148 -36.63 10.41 -14.02
N ALA A 149 -37.30 10.70 -15.14
CA ALA A 149 -37.35 9.82 -16.31
C ALA A 149 -35.98 9.72 -17.02
N PHE A 150 -35.28 10.85 -17.21
CA PHE A 150 -33.91 10.85 -17.75
C PHE A 150 -32.90 10.17 -16.82
N GLU A 151 -33.00 10.34 -15.49
CA GLU A 151 -32.18 9.57 -14.55
C GLU A 151 -32.42 8.06 -14.67
N ALA A 152 -33.68 7.62 -14.72
CA ALA A 152 -34.02 6.22 -14.87
C ALA A 152 -33.52 5.66 -16.22
N MET A 153 -33.66 6.42 -17.32
CA MET A 153 -33.13 6.11 -18.64
C MET A 153 -31.61 5.95 -18.62
N LYS A 154 -30.88 6.88 -17.97
CA LYS A 154 -29.42 6.84 -17.80
C LYS A 154 -28.95 5.55 -17.12
N HIS A 155 -29.65 5.14 -16.08
CA HIS A 155 -29.34 3.90 -15.35
C HIS A 155 -29.64 2.64 -16.20
N TYR A 156 -30.85 2.49 -16.78
CA TYR A 156 -31.19 1.37 -17.67
C TYR A 156 -30.21 1.23 -18.85
N ALA A 157 -29.94 2.33 -19.55
CA ALA A 157 -29.12 2.35 -20.75
C ALA A 157 -27.61 2.17 -20.47
N SER A 158 -27.18 2.24 -19.21
CA SER A 158 -25.80 1.89 -18.83
C SER A 158 -25.56 0.37 -18.81
N TYR A 159 -26.60 -0.45 -18.66
CA TYR A 159 -26.48 -1.91 -18.54
C TYR A 159 -27.09 -2.71 -19.70
N TYR A 160 -28.05 -2.14 -20.45
CA TYR A 160 -28.71 -2.85 -21.57
C TYR A 160 -28.28 -2.28 -22.95
N PRO A 161 -27.40 -2.96 -23.71
CA PRO A 161 -26.89 -2.49 -25.00
C PRO A 161 -27.98 -2.11 -26.01
N ILE A 162 -28.97 -2.99 -26.23
CA ILE A 162 -30.01 -2.77 -27.24
C ILE A 162 -30.83 -1.51 -26.91
N TYR A 163 -31.10 -1.28 -25.62
CA TYR A 163 -31.83 -0.08 -25.18
C TYR A 163 -31.02 1.21 -25.37
N ALA A 164 -29.72 1.20 -25.06
CA ALA A 164 -28.82 2.34 -25.30
C ALA A 164 -28.61 2.65 -26.80
N ALA A 165 -28.43 1.63 -27.65
CA ALA A 165 -28.35 1.83 -29.10
C ALA A 165 -29.60 2.53 -29.65
N ASN A 166 -30.79 2.16 -29.14
CA ASN A 166 -32.04 2.84 -29.47
C ASN A 166 -32.10 4.29 -28.94
N GLN A 167 -31.47 4.63 -27.81
CA GLN A 167 -31.42 6.02 -27.32
C GLN A 167 -30.54 6.93 -28.19
N ILE A 168 -29.46 6.42 -28.79
CA ILE A 168 -28.64 7.18 -29.76
C ILE A 168 -29.48 7.50 -31.01
N ARG A 169 -30.24 6.53 -31.49
CA ARG A 169 -31.17 6.72 -32.60
C ARG A 169 -32.24 7.75 -32.25
N PHE A 170 -32.85 7.65 -31.07
CA PHE A 170 -33.85 8.59 -30.55
C PHE A 170 -33.29 10.02 -30.41
N LEU A 171 -32.03 10.17 -29.99
CA LEU A 171 -31.32 11.46 -29.97
C LEU A 171 -31.17 12.03 -31.40
N ILE A 172 -30.74 11.21 -32.36
CA ILE A 172 -30.61 11.63 -33.77
C ILE A 172 -31.97 12.03 -34.37
N GLU A 173 -33.02 11.25 -34.12
CA GLU A 173 -34.38 11.56 -34.58
C GLU A 173 -34.91 12.85 -33.92
N SER A 174 -34.71 13.02 -32.61
CA SER A 174 -35.08 14.25 -31.87
C SER A 174 -34.39 15.51 -32.43
N TYR A 175 -33.15 15.40 -32.94
CA TYR A 175 -32.48 16.53 -33.59
C TYR A 175 -33.13 16.97 -34.90
N TYR A 176 -33.75 16.06 -35.66
CA TYR A 176 -34.49 16.39 -36.86
C TYR A 176 -35.87 16.99 -36.57
N GLU A 177 -36.45 16.69 -35.40
CA GLU A 177 -37.73 17.25 -34.94
C GLU A 177 -37.57 18.59 -34.18
N TYR A 178 -36.36 19.03 -33.88
CA TYR A 178 -36.13 20.29 -33.16
C TYR A 178 -36.28 21.53 -34.08
N PRO A 179 -37.01 22.59 -33.66
CA PRO A 179 -37.78 22.72 -32.43
C PRO A 179 -39.20 22.19 -32.56
N SER A 180 -39.64 21.38 -31.59
CA SER A 180 -41.04 21.00 -31.39
C SER A 180 -41.47 21.30 -29.95
N GLU A 181 -42.77 21.29 -29.68
CA GLU A 181 -43.31 21.45 -28.32
C GLU A 181 -42.81 20.37 -27.34
N ARG A 182 -42.37 19.22 -27.85
CA ARG A 182 -41.88 18.07 -27.07
C ARG A 182 -40.35 17.98 -26.98
N VAL A 183 -39.61 18.67 -27.85
CA VAL A 183 -38.14 18.61 -27.93
C VAL A 183 -37.56 20.00 -27.66
N THR A 184 -37.11 20.20 -26.43
CA THR A 184 -36.51 21.46 -25.93
C THR A 184 -34.98 21.35 -25.84
N VAL A 185 -34.30 22.48 -25.59
CA VAL A 185 -32.84 22.47 -25.32
C VAL A 185 -32.52 21.62 -24.08
N PHE A 186 -33.35 21.73 -23.03
CA PHE A 186 -33.24 20.90 -21.82
C PHE A 186 -33.40 19.39 -22.13
N PHE A 187 -34.39 19.02 -22.94
CA PHE A 187 -34.58 17.63 -23.38
C PHE A 187 -33.32 17.08 -24.08
N ILE A 188 -32.74 17.86 -25.00
CA ILE A 188 -31.54 17.48 -25.75
C ILE A 188 -30.32 17.39 -24.83
N GLU A 189 -30.16 18.33 -23.89
CA GLU A 189 -29.11 18.31 -22.86
C GLU A 189 -29.17 17.03 -22.01
N GLN A 190 -30.35 16.67 -21.50
CA GLN A 190 -30.51 15.45 -20.69
C GLN A 190 -30.31 14.19 -21.52
N LEU A 191 -30.81 14.12 -22.75
CA LEU A 191 -30.63 12.95 -23.62
C LEU A 191 -29.17 12.77 -24.07
N LEU A 192 -28.41 13.86 -24.21
CA LEU A 192 -26.95 13.80 -24.38
C LEU A 192 -26.24 13.31 -23.11
N ASP A 193 -26.65 13.74 -21.92
CA ASP A 193 -26.08 13.25 -20.65
C ASP A 193 -26.42 11.76 -20.39
N VAL A 194 -27.61 11.30 -20.82
CA VAL A 194 -27.95 9.87 -20.92
C VAL A 194 -27.00 9.16 -21.88
N CYS A 195 -26.91 9.60 -23.15
CA CYS A 195 -26.05 8.96 -24.14
C CYS A 195 -24.57 8.95 -23.71
N SER A 196 -24.16 9.92 -22.90
CA SER A 196 -22.80 9.99 -22.36
C SER A 196 -22.42 8.84 -21.42
N THR A 197 -23.34 8.00 -20.92
CA THR A 197 -22.98 6.85 -20.06
C THR A 197 -22.84 5.53 -20.80
N PHE A 198 -23.04 5.51 -22.12
CA PHE A 198 -23.08 4.26 -22.88
C PHE A 198 -21.68 3.70 -23.11
N SER A 199 -21.50 2.40 -22.90
CA SER A 199 -20.22 1.76 -23.14
C SER A 199 -19.92 1.65 -24.65
N ILE A 200 -18.64 1.74 -24.98
CA ILE A 200 -18.10 1.91 -26.35
C ILE A 200 -18.65 0.87 -27.33
N GLY A 201 -18.80 -0.39 -26.90
CA GLY A 201 -19.28 -1.50 -27.73
C GLY A 201 -20.79 -1.49 -28.05
N VAL A 202 -21.54 -0.54 -27.50
CA VAL A 202 -22.99 -0.37 -27.73
C VAL A 202 -23.28 0.64 -28.84
N VAL A 203 -22.37 1.59 -29.04
CA VAL A 203 -22.51 2.71 -29.97
C VAL A 203 -22.02 2.25 -31.34
N ASP A 204 -22.81 2.43 -32.41
CA ASP A 204 -22.20 2.55 -33.74
C ASP A 204 -21.50 3.92 -33.79
N ILE A 205 -20.23 3.90 -33.38
CA ILE A 205 -19.37 5.07 -33.23
C ILE A 205 -19.23 5.82 -34.55
N ASP A 206 -19.17 5.09 -35.67
CA ASP A 206 -18.98 5.69 -36.99
C ASP A 206 -20.25 6.34 -37.52
N ILE A 207 -21.45 5.78 -37.27
CA ILE A 207 -22.73 6.45 -37.52
C ILE A 207 -22.90 7.64 -36.57
N ALA A 208 -22.66 7.48 -35.27
CA ALA A 208 -22.80 8.55 -34.28
C ALA A 208 -21.92 9.77 -34.64
N PHE A 209 -20.63 9.56 -34.92
CA PHE A 209 -19.76 10.64 -35.39
C PHE A 209 -20.15 11.16 -36.77
N LYS A 210 -20.57 10.31 -37.72
CA LYS A 210 -20.94 10.76 -39.07
C LYS A 210 -22.18 11.67 -39.03
N THR A 211 -23.22 11.30 -38.30
CA THR A 211 -24.49 12.02 -38.29
C THR A 211 -24.50 13.19 -37.31
N LEU A 212 -23.98 13.03 -36.09
CA LEU A 212 -23.96 14.14 -35.13
C LEU A 212 -22.94 15.22 -35.51
N ALA A 213 -21.75 14.85 -36.01
CA ALA A 213 -20.67 15.81 -36.30
C ALA A 213 -20.66 16.37 -37.74
N ASN A 214 -21.60 15.96 -38.61
CA ASN A 214 -21.80 16.56 -39.92
C ASN A 214 -23.27 17.01 -40.14
N ASP A 215 -24.25 16.12 -39.98
CA ASP A 215 -25.64 16.40 -40.41
C ASP A 215 -26.41 17.28 -39.42
N VAL A 216 -26.30 16.98 -38.12
CA VAL A 216 -26.90 17.78 -37.03
C VAL A 216 -26.12 19.07 -36.82
N TYR A 217 -24.80 18.94 -36.72
CA TYR A 217 -23.81 20.01 -36.56
C TYR A 217 -23.98 21.19 -37.52
N LEU A 218 -24.32 20.95 -38.80
CA LEU A 218 -24.53 22.01 -39.80
C LEU A 218 -25.87 22.77 -39.65
N LYS A 219 -26.73 22.38 -38.70
CA LYS A 219 -28.09 22.91 -38.53
C LYS A 219 -28.41 23.38 -37.10
N THR A 220 -27.62 23.02 -36.09
CA THR A 220 -27.84 23.38 -34.68
C THR A 220 -27.63 24.87 -34.38
N LYS A 221 -28.42 25.39 -33.43
CA LYS A 221 -28.17 26.69 -32.78
C LYS A 221 -26.90 26.65 -31.92
N PRO A 222 -26.21 27.79 -31.70
CA PRO A 222 -25.00 27.87 -30.86
C PRO A 222 -25.19 27.23 -29.48
N ASP A 223 -26.33 27.48 -28.84
CA ASP A 223 -26.72 27.03 -27.50
C ASP A 223 -26.57 25.51 -27.27
N ILE A 224 -26.59 24.70 -28.35
CA ILE A 224 -26.53 23.24 -28.30
C ILE A 224 -25.14 22.70 -28.70
N VAL A 225 -24.31 23.50 -29.39
CA VAL A 225 -23.02 23.06 -29.97
C VAL A 225 -22.05 22.58 -28.90
N VAL A 226 -21.97 23.28 -27.75
CA VAL A 226 -21.09 22.89 -26.62
C VAL A 226 -21.48 21.53 -26.06
N TYR A 227 -22.77 21.23 -25.94
CA TYR A 227 -23.27 19.95 -25.43
C TYR A 227 -22.99 18.80 -26.40
N VAL A 228 -23.19 19.01 -27.71
CA VAL A 228 -22.81 18.04 -28.76
C VAL A 228 -21.31 17.77 -28.71
N LEU A 229 -20.47 18.82 -28.71
CA LEU A 229 -19.02 18.65 -28.66
C LEU A 229 -18.54 18.01 -27.35
N LYS A 230 -19.22 18.25 -26.21
CA LYS A 230 -18.93 17.57 -24.94
C LYS A 230 -19.21 16.07 -25.01
N PHE A 231 -20.34 15.67 -25.59
CA PHE A 231 -20.66 14.26 -25.81
C PHE A 231 -19.68 13.60 -26.78
N LEU A 232 -19.38 14.24 -27.92
CA LEU A 232 -18.43 13.74 -28.90
C LEU A 232 -16.99 13.68 -28.36
N ALA A 233 -16.58 14.62 -27.52
CA ALA A 233 -15.29 14.60 -26.82
C ALA A 233 -15.19 13.37 -25.92
N LYS A 234 -16.16 13.18 -25.01
CA LYS A 234 -16.21 12.02 -24.14
C LYS A 234 -16.20 10.70 -24.93
N LEU A 235 -17.07 10.57 -25.94
CA LEU A 235 -17.14 9.39 -26.80
C LEU A 235 -15.81 9.12 -27.52
N SER A 236 -15.10 10.14 -28.02
CA SER A 236 -13.80 9.97 -28.68
C SER A 236 -12.67 9.60 -27.72
N VAL A 237 -12.74 10.06 -26.47
CA VAL A 237 -11.77 9.74 -25.42
C VAL A 237 -11.97 8.31 -24.92
N GLU A 238 -13.20 7.92 -24.62
CA GLU A 238 -13.51 6.57 -24.14
C GLU A 238 -13.29 5.53 -25.25
N SER A 239 -13.78 5.77 -26.47
CA SER A 239 -13.56 4.86 -27.61
C SER A 239 -12.15 4.89 -28.20
N LEU A 240 -11.29 5.83 -27.75
CA LEU A 240 -9.98 6.17 -28.33
C LEU A 240 -10.00 6.59 -29.81
N ASN A 241 -11.15 6.59 -30.47
CA ASN A 241 -11.35 6.80 -31.91
C ASN A 241 -11.66 8.26 -32.24
N ARG A 242 -11.24 8.71 -33.44
CA ARG A 242 -11.51 10.04 -34.01
C ARG A 242 -11.14 11.25 -33.12
N ARG A 243 -10.31 11.07 -32.07
CA ARG A 243 -9.88 12.13 -31.12
C ARG A 243 -9.38 13.40 -31.83
N GLU A 244 -8.49 13.22 -32.82
CA GLU A 244 -7.93 14.31 -33.64
C GLU A 244 -9.01 15.15 -34.34
N PHE A 245 -10.02 14.50 -34.92
CA PHE A 245 -11.14 15.16 -35.59
C PHE A 245 -11.99 15.96 -34.60
N VAL A 246 -12.26 15.43 -33.41
CA VAL A 246 -13.04 16.15 -32.38
C VAL A 246 -12.26 17.34 -31.83
N ILE A 247 -10.96 17.20 -31.56
CA ILE A 247 -10.08 18.31 -31.17
C ILE A 247 -10.07 19.41 -32.25
N ALA A 248 -9.84 19.04 -33.51
CA ALA A 248 -9.85 19.99 -34.62
C ALA A 248 -11.20 20.75 -34.73
N ARG A 249 -12.33 20.05 -34.50
CA ARG A 249 -13.65 20.69 -34.42
C ARG A 249 -13.74 21.66 -33.23
N ILE A 250 -13.34 21.28 -32.02
CA ILE A 250 -13.39 22.15 -30.83
C ILE A 250 -12.57 23.43 -31.08
N LEU A 251 -11.32 23.31 -31.53
CA LEU A 251 -10.44 24.45 -31.84
C LEU A 251 -11.06 25.39 -32.90
N THR A 252 -11.73 24.81 -33.91
CA THR A 252 -12.47 25.59 -34.93
C THR A 252 -13.59 26.46 -34.33
N PHE A 253 -14.22 26.07 -33.21
CA PHE A 253 -15.20 26.95 -32.52
C PHE A 253 -14.54 27.90 -31.54
N VAL A 254 -13.50 27.51 -30.81
CA VAL A 254 -12.78 28.42 -29.90
C VAL A 254 -12.36 29.70 -30.63
N HIS A 255 -11.91 29.59 -31.90
CA HIS A 255 -11.57 30.73 -32.76
C HIS A 255 -12.79 31.47 -33.35
N LYS A 256 -13.94 30.82 -33.59
CA LYS A 256 -15.14 31.43 -34.20
C LYS A 256 -16.14 32.03 -33.21
N THR A 257 -16.19 31.51 -32.00
CA THR A 257 -17.21 31.85 -31.00
C THR A 257 -16.86 33.18 -30.33
N VAL A 258 -17.74 34.16 -30.50
CA VAL A 258 -17.64 35.50 -29.88
C VAL A 258 -18.11 35.49 -28.42
N ASN A 259 -18.98 34.54 -28.04
CA ASN A 259 -19.48 34.40 -26.67
C ASN A 259 -18.39 33.84 -25.74
N ARG A 260 -17.95 34.65 -24.78
CA ARG A 260 -16.87 34.30 -23.85
C ARG A 260 -17.15 33.03 -23.03
N MET A 261 -18.37 32.87 -22.49
CA MET A 261 -18.72 31.71 -21.67
C MET A 261 -18.73 30.41 -22.49
N GLU A 262 -19.23 30.47 -23.72
CA GLU A 262 -19.24 29.36 -24.67
C GLU A 262 -17.81 29.00 -25.09
N ARG A 263 -16.97 30.00 -25.40
CA ARG A 263 -15.55 29.82 -25.73
C ARG A 263 -14.77 29.14 -24.58
N LEU A 264 -14.96 29.60 -23.34
CA LEU A 264 -14.30 29.00 -22.17
C LEU A 264 -14.76 27.56 -21.94
N ALA A 265 -16.06 27.28 -22.09
CA ALA A 265 -16.59 25.91 -22.00
C ALA A 265 -16.04 24.99 -23.10
N LEU A 266 -15.86 25.50 -24.33
CA LEU A 266 -15.22 24.77 -25.44
C LEU A 266 -13.73 24.49 -25.16
N ILE A 267 -12.99 25.47 -24.62
CA ILE A 267 -11.60 25.28 -24.17
C ILE A 267 -11.52 24.17 -23.12
N GLN A 268 -12.43 24.17 -22.13
CA GLN A 268 -12.49 23.14 -21.09
C GLN A 268 -12.73 21.72 -21.65
N LEU A 269 -13.32 21.56 -22.84
CA LEU A 269 -13.45 20.25 -23.48
C LEU A 269 -12.11 19.66 -23.93
N LEU A 270 -11.08 20.47 -24.11
CA LEU A 270 -9.73 19.99 -24.43
C LEU A 270 -9.12 19.19 -23.26
N GLY A 271 -9.49 19.51 -22.01
CA GLY A 271 -9.04 18.81 -20.81
C GLY A 271 -9.31 17.30 -20.86
N TYR A 272 -10.47 16.88 -21.40
CA TYR A 272 -10.81 15.47 -21.61
C TYR A 272 -9.76 14.69 -22.41
N PHE A 273 -8.98 15.36 -23.27
CA PHE A 273 -7.92 14.74 -24.07
C PHE A 273 -6.53 14.86 -23.42
N VAL A 274 -6.29 15.93 -22.67
CA VAL A 274 -5.03 16.19 -21.95
C VAL A 274 -4.79 15.16 -20.85
N ASP A 275 -5.84 14.79 -20.11
CA ASP A 275 -5.76 13.84 -18.99
C ASP A 275 -5.60 12.36 -19.44
N THR A 276 -5.30 12.12 -20.73
CA THR A 276 -5.24 10.78 -21.33
C THR A 276 -3.85 10.44 -21.87
N LEU A 277 -3.63 9.17 -22.21
CA LEU A 277 -2.43 8.71 -22.93
C LEU A 277 -2.49 9.04 -24.44
N PHE A 278 -3.11 10.16 -24.82
CA PHE A 278 -3.16 10.62 -26.21
C PHE A 278 -1.91 11.43 -26.57
N PHE A 279 -1.21 11.02 -27.62
CA PHE A 279 -0.14 11.82 -28.21
C PHE A 279 -0.72 12.70 -29.33
N TRP A 280 -0.61 14.01 -29.16
CA TRP A 280 -1.19 15.02 -30.05
C TRP A 280 -0.35 15.22 -31.32
N PRO A 281 -0.96 15.19 -32.52
CA PRO A 281 -0.33 15.59 -33.78
C PRO A 281 0.25 17.00 -33.77
N GLU A 282 1.30 17.20 -34.56
CA GLU A 282 1.99 18.49 -34.67
C GLU A 282 1.10 19.62 -35.22
N ASN A 283 0.14 19.34 -36.11
CA ASN A 283 -0.81 20.35 -36.58
C ASN A 283 -1.73 20.81 -35.44
N LEU A 284 -2.30 19.90 -34.64
CA LEU A 284 -3.19 20.29 -33.53
C LEU A 284 -2.45 21.06 -32.44
N VAL A 285 -1.18 20.72 -32.17
CA VAL A 285 -0.32 21.51 -31.27
C VAL A 285 -0.13 22.94 -31.82
N ARG A 286 0.14 23.09 -33.12
CA ARG A 286 0.27 24.41 -33.77
C ARG A 286 -1.05 25.19 -33.76
N ASP A 287 -2.19 24.53 -33.94
CA ASP A 287 -3.51 25.15 -33.90
C ASP A 287 -3.81 25.73 -32.49
N VAL A 288 -3.52 24.98 -31.42
CA VAL A 288 -3.65 25.47 -30.04
C VAL A 288 -2.70 26.65 -29.77
N ILE A 289 -1.45 26.58 -30.22
CA ILE A 289 -0.48 27.68 -30.09
C ILE A 289 -0.96 28.93 -30.84
N SER A 290 -1.46 28.80 -32.07
CA SER A 290 -1.99 29.94 -32.85
C SER A 290 -3.14 30.62 -32.12
N ILE A 291 -4.15 29.86 -31.69
CA ILE A 291 -5.32 30.40 -30.96
C ILE A 291 -4.90 31.08 -29.65
N THR A 292 -3.92 30.52 -28.93
CA THR A 292 -3.39 31.13 -27.70
C THR A 292 -2.65 32.43 -28.01
N ASN A 293 -1.86 32.47 -29.09
CA ASN A 293 -1.12 33.65 -29.52
C ASN A 293 -2.04 34.77 -30.01
N ASP A 294 -3.09 34.44 -30.76
CA ASP A 294 -4.14 35.38 -31.20
C ASP A 294 -4.79 36.05 -29.99
N PHE A 295 -5.24 35.26 -29.00
CA PHE A 295 -5.84 35.80 -27.77
C PHE A 295 -4.85 36.64 -26.95
N VAL A 296 -3.56 36.28 -26.90
CA VAL A 296 -2.53 37.10 -26.23
C VAL A 296 -2.31 38.44 -26.94
N HIS A 297 -2.35 38.49 -28.27
CA HIS A 297 -2.25 39.75 -29.02
C HIS A 297 -3.51 40.63 -28.91
N GLU A 298 -4.69 40.03 -28.80
CA GLU A 298 -5.96 40.74 -28.58
C GLU A 298 -6.19 41.17 -27.12
N ALA A 299 -5.51 40.56 -26.15
CA ALA A 299 -5.77 40.73 -24.71
C ALA A 299 -5.44 42.12 -24.15
N LYS A 300 -6.41 43.04 -24.21
CA LYS A 300 -6.41 44.26 -23.39
C LYS A 300 -6.94 44.01 -21.98
N VAL A 301 -8.03 43.23 -21.83
CA VAL A 301 -8.50 42.72 -20.52
C VAL A 301 -9.14 41.33 -20.61
N ASP A 302 -10.02 41.09 -21.61
CA ASP A 302 -11.09 40.10 -21.47
C ASP A 302 -10.71 38.61 -21.54
N TYR A 303 -9.58 38.23 -22.15
CA TYR A 303 -9.25 36.81 -22.43
C TYR A 303 -8.34 36.12 -21.39
N LYS A 304 -8.35 36.58 -20.13
CA LYS A 304 -7.46 36.09 -19.07
C LYS A 304 -7.60 34.58 -18.81
N GLU A 305 -8.83 34.07 -18.74
CA GLU A 305 -9.11 32.71 -18.30
C GLU A 305 -8.89 31.70 -19.43
N GLU A 306 -9.20 32.11 -20.64
CA GLU A 306 -9.01 31.41 -21.90
C GLU A 306 -7.52 31.18 -22.17
N ILE A 307 -6.69 32.23 -22.04
CA ILE A 307 -5.22 32.12 -22.14
C ILE A 307 -4.68 31.21 -21.02
N GLY A 308 -5.20 31.32 -19.80
CA GLY A 308 -4.77 30.50 -18.66
C GLY A 308 -5.01 29.01 -18.87
N GLU A 309 -6.24 28.61 -19.20
CA GLU A 309 -6.56 27.19 -19.45
C GLU A 309 -5.86 26.64 -20.71
N LEU A 310 -5.78 27.41 -21.80
CA LEU A 310 -5.01 26.99 -22.98
C LEU A 310 -3.52 26.80 -22.69
N THR A 311 -2.91 27.68 -21.90
CA THR A 311 -1.48 27.57 -21.51
C THR A 311 -1.23 26.38 -20.59
N LYS A 312 -2.12 26.16 -19.62
CA LYS A 312 -2.13 24.99 -18.73
C LYS A 312 -2.26 23.68 -19.52
N TYR A 313 -3.14 23.63 -20.52
CA TYR A 313 -3.27 22.47 -21.42
C TYR A 313 -2.02 22.29 -22.29
N LEU A 314 -1.51 23.34 -22.96
CA LEU A 314 -0.25 23.32 -23.72
C LEU A 314 0.91 22.76 -22.88
N SER A 315 1.02 23.20 -21.63
CA SER A 315 2.06 22.77 -20.69
C SER A 315 1.91 21.32 -20.20
N SER A 316 0.74 20.73 -20.45
CA SER A 316 0.38 19.36 -20.10
C SER A 316 0.29 18.42 -21.31
N LEU A 317 0.51 18.93 -22.54
CA LEU A 317 0.40 18.12 -23.75
C LEU A 317 1.53 17.11 -23.90
N ARG A 318 1.14 15.87 -24.21
CA ARG A 318 2.00 14.86 -24.83
C ARG A 318 1.90 15.05 -26.35
N ALA A 319 2.96 15.50 -27.01
CA ALA A 319 2.97 15.60 -28.48
C ALA A 319 3.61 14.36 -29.12
N GLN A 320 3.19 13.98 -30.33
CA GLN A 320 3.75 12.84 -31.07
C GLN A 320 5.25 13.03 -31.38
N ASN A 321 5.66 14.27 -31.68
CA ASN A 321 7.01 14.60 -32.13
C ASN A 321 7.69 15.59 -31.17
N ILE A 322 8.99 15.42 -30.96
CA ILE A 322 9.83 16.33 -30.15
C ILE A 322 9.87 17.74 -30.77
N SER A 323 9.74 17.87 -32.10
CA SER A 323 9.57 19.16 -32.82
C SER A 323 8.42 19.99 -32.24
N SER A 324 7.26 19.38 -32.04
CA SER A 324 6.08 20.01 -31.46
C SER A 324 6.34 20.50 -30.03
N ILE A 325 7.09 19.72 -29.24
CA ILE A 325 7.49 20.07 -27.87
C ILE A 325 8.42 21.29 -27.88
N LYS A 326 9.46 21.29 -28.72
CA LYS A 326 10.35 22.46 -28.88
C LYS A 326 9.56 23.71 -29.28
N THR A 327 8.51 23.54 -30.09
CA THR A 327 7.59 24.61 -30.48
C THR A 327 6.77 25.13 -29.28
N ILE A 328 6.23 24.25 -28.43
CA ILE A 328 5.56 24.63 -27.16
C ILE A 328 6.52 25.37 -26.22
N CYS A 329 7.72 24.82 -25.98
CA CYS A 329 8.76 25.44 -25.15
C CYS A 329 9.12 26.85 -25.65
N ASN A 330 9.36 27.00 -26.95
CA ASN A 330 9.72 28.28 -27.55
C ASN A 330 8.57 29.29 -27.45
N PHE A 331 7.33 28.88 -27.76
CA PHE A 331 6.16 29.74 -27.59
C PHE A 331 5.99 30.24 -26.15
N ILE A 332 6.16 29.37 -25.15
CA ILE A 332 6.02 29.77 -23.74
C ILE A 332 7.19 30.67 -23.30
N MET A 333 8.44 30.38 -23.69
CA MET A 333 9.59 31.26 -23.43
C MET A 333 9.44 32.64 -24.08
N ASP A 334 9.01 32.68 -25.35
CA ASP A 334 8.82 33.93 -26.09
C ASP A 334 7.64 34.74 -25.54
N THR A 335 6.64 34.09 -24.92
CA THR A 335 5.41 34.75 -24.47
C THR A 335 5.38 35.07 -22.98
N SER A 336 6.08 34.35 -22.09
CA SER A 336 6.12 34.69 -20.66
C SER A 336 6.74 36.08 -20.41
N ALA A 337 7.74 36.45 -21.20
CA ALA A 337 8.32 37.80 -21.21
C ALA A 337 7.38 38.91 -21.74
N LYS A 338 6.26 38.55 -22.38
CA LYS A 338 5.31 39.48 -23.04
C LYS A 338 3.93 39.50 -22.39
N SER A 339 3.54 38.43 -21.68
CA SER A 339 2.19 38.21 -21.16
C SER A 339 2.23 37.86 -19.68
N LYS A 340 1.57 38.68 -18.84
CA LYS A 340 1.35 38.41 -17.41
C LYS A 340 0.46 37.19 -17.10
N TYR A 341 0.03 36.46 -18.13
CA TYR A 341 -0.85 35.30 -18.05
C TYR A 341 -0.16 33.98 -18.39
N ILE A 342 1.04 34.03 -19.00
CA ILE A 342 1.91 32.88 -19.25
C ILE A 342 3.13 33.05 -18.37
N THR A 343 3.50 32.04 -17.61
CA THR A 343 4.51 32.14 -16.56
C THR A 343 5.66 31.16 -16.76
N ASP A 344 6.78 31.44 -16.09
CA ASP A 344 7.89 30.49 -16.00
C ASP A 344 7.49 29.16 -15.31
N SER A 345 6.35 29.12 -14.58
CA SER A 345 5.82 27.87 -14.02
C SER A 345 5.21 26.96 -15.09
N ASP A 346 4.60 27.54 -16.14
CA ASP A 346 4.07 26.81 -17.29
C ASP A 346 5.22 26.11 -18.04
N LEU A 347 6.36 26.80 -18.22
CA LEU A 347 7.57 26.21 -18.78
C LEU A 347 8.12 25.05 -17.94
N LEU A 348 8.07 25.13 -16.61
CA LEU A 348 8.42 24.02 -15.73
C LEU A 348 7.45 22.84 -15.85
N PHE A 349 6.16 23.07 -16.08
CA PHE A 349 5.21 22.00 -16.38
C PHE A 349 5.51 21.34 -17.73
N VAL A 350 5.82 22.11 -18.78
CA VAL A 350 6.30 21.54 -20.05
C VAL A 350 7.54 20.68 -19.80
N TYR A 351 8.60 21.26 -19.22
CA TYR A 351 9.85 20.54 -18.95
C TYR A 351 9.61 19.27 -18.15
N ARG A 352 8.80 19.31 -17.09
CA ARG A 352 8.42 18.12 -16.34
C ARG A 352 7.71 17.08 -17.21
N ASN A 353 6.76 17.47 -18.07
CA ASN A 353 6.06 16.53 -18.94
C ASN A 353 6.97 15.94 -20.03
N VAL A 354 7.95 16.70 -20.53
CA VAL A 354 9.02 16.16 -21.41
C VAL A 354 9.85 15.14 -20.65
N ILE A 355 10.31 15.48 -19.46
CA ILE A 355 11.16 14.62 -18.65
C ILE A 355 10.40 13.36 -18.24
N ASP A 356 9.17 13.46 -17.71
CA ASP A 356 8.43 12.31 -17.21
C ASP A 356 8.09 11.33 -18.38
N ASN A 357 7.78 11.81 -19.60
CA ASN A 357 7.23 10.97 -20.67
C ASN A 357 8.19 10.55 -21.82
N TYR A 358 9.34 11.19 -22.03
CA TYR A 358 10.20 10.96 -23.22
C TYR A 358 11.57 10.34 -22.86
N ALA A 359 12.42 10.05 -23.85
CA ALA A 359 13.71 9.39 -23.65
C ALA A 359 14.82 10.37 -23.18
N PRO A 360 15.89 9.91 -22.50
CA PRO A 360 16.99 10.76 -22.05
C PRO A 360 17.66 11.59 -23.16
N GLU A 361 17.70 11.04 -24.38
CA GLU A 361 18.23 11.69 -25.58
C GLU A 361 17.37 12.91 -25.95
N ASP A 362 16.05 12.70 -26.06
CA ASP A 362 15.05 13.74 -26.37
C ASP A 362 15.06 14.88 -25.34
N ILE A 363 15.27 14.52 -24.06
CA ILE A 363 15.26 15.47 -22.94
C ILE A 363 16.40 16.48 -23.07
N LYS A 364 17.62 16.04 -23.42
CA LYS A 364 18.77 16.94 -23.63
C LYS A 364 18.54 17.91 -24.79
N ASP A 365 17.78 17.46 -25.79
CA ASP A 365 17.49 18.19 -27.01
C ASP A 365 16.43 19.30 -26.82
N VAL A 366 15.75 19.34 -25.65
CA VAL A 366 14.67 20.27 -25.30
C VAL A 366 14.97 21.05 -24.00
N VAL A 367 15.43 20.36 -22.96
CA VAL A 367 15.62 20.88 -21.59
C VAL A 367 17.10 21.18 -21.34
N GLN A 368 17.47 22.43 -21.61
CA GLN A 368 18.80 22.96 -21.38
C GLN A 368 19.01 23.22 -19.88
N LEU A 369 20.11 22.72 -19.32
CA LEU A 369 20.41 22.78 -17.89
C LEU A 369 20.53 24.21 -17.38
N GLU A 370 21.13 25.10 -18.19
CA GLU A 370 21.33 26.51 -17.90
C GLU A 370 20.00 27.25 -17.74
N LYS A 371 18.98 26.87 -18.54
CA LYS A 371 17.61 27.40 -18.41
C LYS A 371 16.96 26.89 -17.14
N LEU A 372 17.15 25.62 -16.79
CA LEU A 372 16.63 25.07 -15.53
C LEU A 372 17.28 25.77 -14.32
N PHE A 373 18.58 26.08 -14.37
CA PHE A 373 19.27 26.89 -13.35
C PHE A 373 18.75 28.34 -13.25
N ILE A 374 18.38 28.97 -14.37
CA ILE A 374 17.72 30.29 -14.37
C ILE A 374 16.34 30.20 -13.70
N LEU A 375 15.53 29.19 -14.03
CA LEU A 375 14.21 28.97 -13.43
C LEU A 375 14.32 28.71 -11.92
N PHE A 376 15.34 27.98 -11.46
CA PHE A 376 15.61 27.76 -10.03
C PHE A 376 15.87 29.06 -9.25
N LYS A 377 16.42 30.10 -9.90
CA LYS A 377 16.65 31.43 -9.32
C LYS A 377 15.42 32.33 -9.34
N ASN A 378 14.35 31.99 -10.07
CA ASN A 378 13.16 32.84 -10.14
C ASN A 378 12.38 32.72 -8.82
N ASP A 379 12.46 33.75 -7.97
CA ASP A 379 11.79 33.86 -6.66
C ASP A 379 10.27 33.57 -6.67
N THR A 380 9.58 33.71 -7.80
CA THR A 380 8.11 33.54 -7.88
C THR A 380 7.63 32.09 -7.98
N LEU A 381 8.52 31.14 -8.27
CA LEU A 381 8.14 29.75 -8.60
C LEU A 381 8.09 28.83 -7.38
N ASP A 382 7.09 27.93 -7.31
CA ASP A 382 6.93 27.00 -6.18
C ASP A 382 8.09 25.99 -6.12
N SER A 383 8.77 25.94 -4.97
CA SER A 383 9.89 25.03 -4.70
C SER A 383 9.54 23.54 -4.90
N LYS A 384 8.28 23.12 -4.72
CA LYS A 384 7.84 21.74 -4.98
C LYS A 384 7.85 21.41 -6.48
N ILE A 385 7.45 22.36 -7.33
CA ILE A 385 7.42 22.19 -8.79
C ILE A 385 8.86 22.14 -9.32
N LEU A 386 9.70 23.09 -8.88
CA LEU A 386 11.13 23.12 -9.19
C LEU A 386 11.83 21.82 -8.77
N PHE A 387 11.62 21.35 -7.54
CA PHE A 387 12.20 20.10 -7.06
C PHE A 387 11.73 18.89 -7.87
N ALA A 388 10.44 18.80 -8.22
CA ALA A 388 9.92 17.70 -9.03
C ALA A 388 10.58 17.66 -10.41
N ALA A 389 10.65 18.81 -11.12
CA ALA A 389 11.27 18.89 -12.43
C ALA A 389 12.76 18.51 -12.40
N MET A 390 13.54 19.04 -11.44
CA MET A 390 14.96 18.70 -11.30
C MET A 390 15.17 17.24 -10.88
N ARG A 391 14.35 16.69 -9.98
CA ARG A 391 14.47 15.29 -9.56
C ARG A 391 14.23 14.33 -10.73
N SER A 392 13.18 14.56 -11.53
CA SER A 392 12.95 13.77 -12.74
C SER A 392 14.10 13.95 -13.75
N TYR A 393 14.65 15.18 -13.89
CA TYR A 393 15.74 15.46 -14.83
C TYR A 393 17.00 14.66 -14.48
N LEU A 394 17.39 14.68 -13.20
CA LEU A 394 18.51 13.92 -12.66
C LEU A 394 18.29 12.41 -12.84
N SER A 395 17.12 11.89 -12.47
CA SER A 395 16.85 10.45 -12.52
C SER A 395 16.80 9.86 -13.94
N LYS A 396 16.61 10.66 -14.99
CA LYS A 396 16.77 10.21 -16.38
C LYS A 396 18.14 10.52 -16.98
N ASN A 397 18.83 11.58 -16.56
CA ASN A 397 20.14 11.98 -17.08
C ASN A 397 21.32 11.53 -16.19
N ILE A 398 21.23 10.34 -15.61
CA ILE A 398 22.22 9.76 -14.67
C ILE A 398 23.62 9.72 -15.31
N THR A 399 24.41 10.75 -15.05
CA THR A 399 25.79 10.95 -15.54
C THR A 399 26.56 11.79 -14.51
N ILE A 400 27.75 11.35 -14.13
CA ILE A 400 28.53 11.98 -13.05
C ILE A 400 28.83 13.47 -13.32
N PRO A 401 29.20 13.92 -14.55
CA PRO A 401 29.44 15.34 -14.82
C PRO A 401 28.22 16.22 -14.51
N LEU A 402 27.01 15.83 -14.97
CA LEU A 402 25.78 16.57 -14.67
C LEU A 402 25.53 16.69 -13.16
N TYR A 403 25.78 15.62 -12.41
CA TYR A 403 25.63 15.62 -10.96
C TYR A 403 26.62 16.56 -10.28
N VAL A 404 27.83 16.74 -10.83
CA VAL A 404 28.79 17.76 -10.35
C VAL A 404 28.26 19.16 -10.65
N ASP A 405 27.82 19.43 -11.88
CA ASP A 405 27.31 20.74 -12.29
C ASP A 405 26.11 21.19 -11.44
N VAL A 406 25.13 20.30 -11.22
CA VAL A 406 23.94 20.58 -10.39
C VAL A 406 24.31 20.70 -8.91
N TYR A 407 25.24 19.88 -8.41
CA TYR A 407 25.73 19.97 -7.03
C TYR A 407 26.43 21.32 -6.77
N ASP A 408 27.38 21.71 -7.61
CA ASP A 408 28.15 22.94 -7.41
C ASP A 408 27.30 24.19 -7.65
N PHE A 409 26.30 24.11 -8.54
CA PHE A 409 25.21 25.11 -8.62
C PHE A 409 24.46 25.22 -7.30
N CYS A 410 23.81 24.14 -6.82
CA CYS A 410 23.02 24.20 -5.60
C CYS A 410 23.85 24.60 -4.37
N LYS A 411 25.09 24.12 -4.25
CA LYS A 411 26.06 24.51 -3.21
C LYS A 411 26.33 26.01 -3.22
N LYS A 412 26.56 26.59 -4.40
CA LYS A 412 26.76 28.03 -4.58
C LYS A 412 25.52 28.83 -4.19
N GLU A 413 24.34 28.40 -4.64
CA GLU A 413 23.11 29.16 -4.38
C GLU A 413 22.67 29.09 -2.91
N VAL A 414 22.75 27.93 -2.24
CA VAL A 414 22.50 27.82 -0.77
C VAL A 414 23.35 28.82 0.02
N MET A 415 24.62 29.00 -0.37
CA MET A 415 25.57 29.87 0.32
C MET A 415 25.34 31.37 0.11
N ASN A 416 24.43 31.75 -0.80
CA ASN A 416 24.05 33.14 -1.08
C ASN A 416 22.57 33.45 -0.75
N GLU A 417 21.76 32.40 -0.60
CA GLU A 417 20.32 32.48 -0.36
C GLU A 417 19.97 32.87 1.09
N LYS A 418 18.91 33.66 1.26
CA LYS A 418 18.36 34.07 2.55
C LYS A 418 16.97 33.48 2.83
N ARG A 419 16.25 33.04 1.79
CA ARG A 419 14.95 32.39 1.90
C ARG A 419 15.09 30.94 2.34
N THR A 420 14.52 30.60 3.50
CA THR A 420 14.53 29.23 4.05
C THR A 420 13.84 28.21 3.15
N ASP A 421 12.82 28.60 2.37
CA ASP A 421 12.14 27.72 1.41
C ASP A 421 12.96 27.44 0.14
N ARG A 422 13.89 28.34 -0.21
CA ARG A 422 14.86 28.17 -1.30
C ARG A 422 16.10 27.41 -0.85
N VAL A 423 16.64 27.69 0.34
CA VAL A 423 17.66 26.84 0.98
C VAL A 423 17.16 25.39 1.07
N GLY A 424 15.92 25.18 1.54
CA GLY A 424 15.30 23.87 1.59
C GLY A 424 15.04 23.23 0.20
N LEU A 425 14.90 24.01 -0.87
CA LEU A 425 14.83 23.50 -2.24
C LEU A 425 16.19 22.95 -2.70
N TYR A 426 17.23 23.77 -2.62
CA TYR A 426 18.56 23.39 -3.09
C TYR A 426 19.12 22.21 -2.27
N LEU A 427 18.91 22.18 -0.95
CA LEU A 427 19.29 21.04 -0.10
C LEU A 427 18.53 19.75 -0.48
N LYS A 428 17.26 19.83 -0.91
CA LYS A 428 16.53 18.66 -1.44
C LYS A 428 17.13 18.15 -2.76
N VAL A 429 17.58 19.04 -3.65
CA VAL A 429 18.27 18.64 -4.89
C VAL A 429 19.60 17.97 -4.57
N ILE A 430 20.40 18.53 -3.65
CA ILE A 430 21.66 17.94 -3.20
C ILE A 430 21.43 16.56 -2.57
N ARG A 431 20.40 16.42 -1.71
CA ARG A 431 19.99 15.11 -1.19
C ARG A 431 19.58 14.15 -2.32
N ALA A 432 18.82 14.61 -3.32
CA ALA A 432 18.40 13.76 -4.44
C ALA A 432 19.58 13.29 -5.30
N ILE A 433 20.65 14.08 -5.43
CA ILE A 433 21.93 13.62 -6.02
C ILE A 433 22.56 12.54 -5.14
N LEU A 434 22.60 12.74 -3.82
CA LEU A 434 23.19 11.78 -2.87
C LEU A 434 22.40 10.44 -2.75
N ASP A 435 21.08 10.48 -2.96
CA ASP A 435 20.21 9.31 -3.09
C ASP A 435 20.43 8.56 -4.43
N LEU A 436 21.00 9.21 -5.45
CA LEU A 436 21.27 8.65 -6.80
C LEU A 436 22.74 8.31 -7.06
N GLU A 437 23.69 8.94 -6.36
CA GLU A 437 25.13 8.82 -6.56
C GLU A 437 25.87 8.99 -5.22
N HIS A 438 26.32 7.86 -4.66
CA HIS A 438 26.86 7.78 -3.32
C HIS A 438 28.26 8.41 -3.18
N THR A 439 29.01 8.54 -4.29
CA THR A 439 30.37 9.11 -4.32
C THR A 439 30.44 10.57 -3.89
N PHE A 440 29.30 11.30 -3.84
CA PHE A 440 29.26 12.67 -3.34
C PHE A 440 29.45 12.80 -1.82
N SER A 441 29.36 11.72 -1.04
CA SER A 441 29.29 11.78 0.43
C SER A 441 30.41 12.60 1.09
N SER A 442 31.65 12.51 0.61
CA SER A 442 32.78 13.34 1.11
C SER A 442 32.64 14.83 0.79
N LYS A 443 32.07 15.18 -0.37
CA LYS A 443 31.70 16.57 -0.71
C LYS A 443 30.58 17.10 0.19
N ILE A 444 29.68 16.23 0.63
CA ILE A 444 28.56 16.56 1.52
C ILE A 444 29.05 16.85 2.94
N GLU A 445 30.00 16.10 3.48
CA GLU A 445 30.59 16.36 4.80
C GLU A 445 31.24 17.75 4.87
N SER A 446 32.03 18.13 3.86
CA SER A 446 32.57 19.49 3.73
C SER A 446 31.48 20.57 3.60
N LEU A 447 30.34 20.27 2.96
CA LEU A 447 29.22 21.19 2.86
C LEU A 447 28.48 21.35 4.20
N ILE A 448 28.25 20.25 4.91
CA ILE A 448 27.60 20.23 6.23
C ILE A 448 28.34 21.16 7.20
N ASP A 449 29.66 21.06 7.27
CA ASP A 449 30.49 21.91 8.14
C ASP A 449 30.28 23.40 7.83
N MET A 450 30.40 23.79 6.56
CA MET A 450 30.20 25.19 6.11
C MET A 450 28.77 25.73 6.32
N LEU A 451 27.76 24.85 6.35
CA LEU A 451 26.38 25.23 6.63
C LEU A 451 26.13 25.38 8.13
N PHE A 452 26.74 24.53 8.96
CA PHE A 452 26.73 24.68 10.42
C PHE A 452 27.44 25.97 10.87
N GLU A 453 28.65 26.24 10.35
CA GLU A 453 29.44 27.45 10.67
C GLU A 453 28.71 28.77 10.34
N LYS A 454 27.77 28.74 9.39
CA LYS A 454 27.02 29.93 8.92
C LYS A 454 25.55 29.93 9.33
N GLU A 455 25.12 28.94 10.11
CA GLU A 455 23.72 28.72 10.52
C GLU A 455 22.71 28.59 9.35
N ILE A 456 23.17 28.23 8.15
CA ILE A 456 22.35 28.19 6.94
C ILE A 456 21.48 26.93 6.91
N GLY A 457 20.16 27.11 6.93
CA GLY A 457 19.19 26.03 6.73
C GLY A 457 18.93 25.15 7.96
N ILE A 458 19.60 25.39 9.09
CA ILE A 458 19.49 24.58 10.33
C ILE A 458 18.03 24.54 10.85
N GLN A 459 17.23 25.59 10.60
CA GLN A 459 15.80 25.62 10.93
C GLN A 459 14.92 24.71 10.03
N THR A 460 15.50 23.93 9.12
CA THR A 460 14.75 23.10 8.16
C THR A 460 15.00 21.61 8.36
N ARG A 461 13.93 20.81 8.31
CA ARG A 461 14.01 19.33 8.28
C ARG A 461 15.01 18.80 7.24
N VAL A 462 15.02 19.40 6.05
CA VAL A 462 15.85 18.98 4.90
C VAL A 462 17.34 18.99 5.22
N PHE A 463 17.79 19.98 5.99
CA PHE A 463 19.17 20.07 6.44
C PHE A 463 19.56 18.82 7.22
N TYR A 464 18.75 18.37 8.17
CA TYR A 464 18.99 17.15 8.93
C TYR A 464 18.83 15.86 8.10
N GLU A 465 17.96 15.86 7.08
CA GLU A 465 17.89 14.77 6.09
C GLU A 465 19.17 14.63 5.24
N LEU A 466 19.98 15.69 5.15
CA LEU A 466 21.30 15.68 4.52
C LEU A 466 22.42 15.36 5.53
N VAL A 467 22.42 15.99 6.70
CA VAL A 467 23.40 15.78 7.78
C VAL A 467 23.44 14.32 8.23
N TYR A 468 22.26 13.74 8.45
CA TYR A 468 22.10 12.35 8.90
C TYR A 468 21.69 11.45 7.75
N HIS A 469 22.18 11.67 6.52
CA HIS A 469 21.93 10.77 5.39
C HIS A 469 22.62 9.40 5.60
N ARG A 470 22.07 8.32 5.01
CA ARG A 470 22.60 6.95 5.20
C ARG A 470 24.04 6.75 4.74
N THR A 471 24.51 7.57 3.79
CA THR A 471 25.86 7.49 3.19
C THR A 471 26.87 8.46 3.83
N VAL A 472 26.44 9.39 4.68
CA VAL A 472 27.33 10.31 5.40
C VAL A 472 27.90 9.56 6.61
N SER A 473 29.21 9.68 6.82
CA SER A 473 29.93 9.03 7.92
C SER A 473 30.10 9.96 9.13
N LYS A 474 30.29 11.25 8.87
CA LYS A 474 30.50 12.28 9.89
C LYS A 474 29.18 12.70 10.55
N THR A 475 28.88 12.14 11.71
CA THR A 475 27.74 12.59 12.53
C THR A 475 28.06 13.86 13.31
N VAL A 476 27.23 14.89 13.16
CA VAL A 476 27.32 16.11 13.98
C VAL A 476 26.59 15.89 15.30
N ASP A 477 27.27 16.21 16.41
CA ASP A 477 26.75 16.02 17.77
C ASP A 477 25.49 16.86 18.03
N CYS A 478 24.38 16.17 18.32
CA CYS A 478 23.11 16.76 18.71
C CYS A 478 23.26 17.73 19.90
N ASN A 479 24.15 17.45 20.84
CA ASN A 479 24.32 18.27 22.05
C ASN A 479 24.94 19.65 21.76
N LEU A 480 25.51 19.88 20.58
CA LEU A 480 26.02 21.18 20.17
C LEU A 480 24.89 22.04 19.59
N TRP A 481 24.17 21.55 18.58
CA TRP A 481 23.14 22.35 17.89
C TRP A 481 21.80 22.44 18.63
N ILE A 482 21.47 21.49 19.52
CA ILE A 482 20.31 21.64 20.42
C ILE A 482 20.53 22.80 21.41
N LYS A 483 21.79 23.11 21.78
CA LYS A 483 22.12 24.20 22.70
C LYS A 483 22.20 25.58 22.04
N SER A 484 22.50 25.66 20.74
CA SER A 484 22.57 26.94 20.02
C SER A 484 21.19 27.48 19.61
N ILE A 485 20.15 26.65 19.59
CA ILE A 485 18.81 27.02 19.14
C ILE A 485 17.87 27.26 20.34
N PRO A 486 17.36 28.49 20.57
CA PRO A 486 16.63 28.84 21.79
C PRO A 486 15.35 28.04 22.06
N SER A 487 14.71 27.51 21.03
CA SER A 487 13.54 26.64 21.16
C SER A 487 13.34 25.77 19.92
N PHE A 488 13.25 24.45 20.11
CA PHE A 488 12.78 23.53 19.08
C PHE A 488 11.29 23.23 19.24
N ASP A 489 10.58 23.15 18.11
CA ASP A 489 9.34 22.38 18.07
C ASP A 489 9.66 20.90 18.34
N HIS A 490 8.93 20.30 19.27
CA HIS A 490 9.09 18.90 19.64
C HIS A 490 8.66 17.96 18.50
N SER A 491 7.75 18.38 17.60
CA SER A 491 7.40 17.60 16.41
C SER A 491 8.57 17.56 15.42
N LEU A 492 9.17 18.71 15.10
CA LEU A 492 10.39 18.75 14.28
C LEU A 492 11.55 17.96 14.90
N LEU A 493 11.76 18.07 16.22
CA LEU A 493 12.83 17.33 16.91
C LEU A 493 12.60 15.81 16.88
N PHE A 494 11.33 15.37 16.97
CA PHE A 494 10.95 13.97 16.77
C PHE A 494 11.16 13.50 15.33
N GLU A 495 10.81 14.33 14.33
CA GLU A 495 11.08 14.02 12.92
C GLU A 495 12.59 13.87 12.66
N ILE A 496 13.43 14.72 13.24
CA ILE A 496 14.89 14.61 13.15
C ILE A 496 15.36 13.30 13.82
N ALA A 497 14.86 12.96 15.01
CA ALA A 497 15.20 11.72 15.70
C ALA A 497 14.85 10.47 14.86
N MET A 498 13.69 10.49 14.19
CA MET A 498 13.26 9.45 13.26
C MET A 498 14.13 9.38 12.00
N ILE A 499 14.55 10.52 11.44
CA ILE A 499 15.51 10.57 10.31
C ILE A 499 16.84 9.92 10.70
N CYS A 500 17.38 10.25 11.88
CA CYS A 500 18.60 9.64 12.42
C CYS A 500 18.46 8.12 12.56
N LEU A 501 17.32 7.65 13.11
CA LEU A 501 17.02 6.24 13.31
C LEU A 501 16.96 5.47 11.98
N ILE A 502 16.20 5.97 11.01
CA ILE A 502 15.99 5.34 9.70
C ILE A 502 17.29 5.25 8.90
N ASN A 503 18.20 6.23 9.03
CA ASN A 503 19.44 6.29 8.25
C ASN A 503 20.66 5.63 8.93
N GLY A 504 20.51 5.01 10.11
CA GLY A 504 21.59 4.26 10.78
C GLY A 504 22.35 5.02 11.89
N HIS A 505 21.94 6.24 12.23
CA HIS A 505 22.63 7.13 13.19
C HIS A 505 22.09 6.97 14.61
N TRP A 506 22.01 5.73 15.11
CA TRP A 506 21.18 5.42 16.28
C TRP A 506 21.81 5.88 17.60
N GLN A 507 23.02 5.42 17.96
CA GLN A 507 23.66 5.81 19.23
C GLN A 507 24.15 7.26 19.22
N THR A 508 24.65 7.74 18.08
CA THR A 508 25.28 9.06 17.94
C THR A 508 24.30 10.23 17.90
N ALA A 509 23.10 10.03 17.34
CA ALA A 509 22.13 11.11 17.13
C ALA A 509 20.72 10.75 17.63
N ALA A 510 20.17 9.60 17.23
CA ALA A 510 18.79 9.25 17.59
C ALA A 510 18.60 9.03 19.11
N LEU A 511 19.54 8.35 19.76
CA LEU A 511 19.51 8.04 21.20
C LEU A 511 19.50 9.31 22.07
N PRO A 512 20.40 10.31 21.88
CA PRO A 512 20.29 11.61 22.55
C PRO A 512 18.93 12.30 22.33
N LEU A 513 18.43 12.32 21.09
CA LEU A 513 17.17 12.98 20.74
C LEU A 513 15.95 12.31 21.40
N PHE A 514 15.84 10.99 21.34
CA PHE A 514 14.76 10.25 22.01
C PHE A 514 14.89 10.27 23.54
N SER A 515 16.11 10.34 24.08
CA SER A 515 16.38 10.53 25.52
C SER A 515 16.06 11.95 26.02
N TYR A 516 16.03 12.94 25.13
CA TYR A 516 15.50 14.27 25.41
C TYR A 516 13.96 14.26 25.33
N LEU A 517 13.39 13.76 24.23
CA LEU A 517 11.95 13.74 23.98
C LEU A 517 11.18 12.94 25.02
N SER A 518 11.69 11.78 25.46
CA SER A 518 11.03 10.94 26.49
C SER A 518 10.81 11.65 27.83
N LYS A 519 11.64 12.65 28.16
CA LYS A 519 11.51 13.48 29.38
C LYS A 519 10.38 14.51 29.28
N SER A 520 10.03 14.95 28.07
CA SER A 520 8.94 15.91 27.82
C SER A 520 7.54 15.28 27.81
N VAL A 521 7.48 13.94 27.70
CA VAL A 521 6.26 13.17 27.44
C VAL A 521 5.56 12.78 28.74
N THR A 522 4.25 13.02 28.81
CA THR A 522 3.43 12.69 29.98
C THR A 522 2.78 11.31 29.91
N SER A 523 2.25 10.93 28.74
CA SER A 523 1.56 9.67 28.45
C SER A 523 2.41 8.43 28.75
N VAL A 524 1.86 7.47 29.52
CA VAL A 524 2.53 6.21 29.89
C VAL A 524 2.84 5.37 28.64
N ASN A 525 1.86 5.14 27.76
CA ASN A 525 2.06 4.37 26.53
C ASN A 525 3.15 4.99 25.65
N SER A 526 3.19 6.33 25.59
CA SER A 526 4.22 7.05 24.84
C SER A 526 5.60 6.95 25.50
N LYS A 527 5.70 6.98 26.84
CA LYS A 527 6.96 6.70 27.56
C LYS A 527 7.48 5.29 27.33
N ILE A 528 6.60 4.27 27.33
CA ILE A 528 7.00 2.88 27.05
C ILE A 528 7.49 2.77 25.60
N TRP A 529 6.77 3.33 24.64
CA TRP A 529 7.20 3.37 23.23
C TRP A 529 8.54 4.08 23.02
N PHE A 530 8.76 5.24 23.65
CA PHE A 530 10.08 5.89 23.63
C PHE A 530 11.16 5.05 24.31
N ARG A 531 10.85 4.29 25.38
CA ARG A 531 11.79 3.34 25.99
C ARG A 531 12.16 2.22 25.01
N SER A 532 11.19 1.64 24.30
CA SER A 532 11.46 0.63 23.26
C SER A 532 12.39 1.18 22.19
N ILE A 533 12.12 2.40 21.68
CA ILE A 533 12.98 3.08 20.70
C ILE A 533 14.39 3.36 21.27
N ILE A 534 14.50 3.77 22.54
CA ILE A 534 15.79 4.01 23.20
C ILE A 534 16.61 2.72 23.29
N CYS A 535 16.03 1.61 23.73
CA CYS A 535 16.69 0.30 23.76
C CYS A 535 17.12 -0.14 22.33
N LEU A 536 16.30 0.12 21.32
CA LEU A 536 16.67 -0.15 19.92
C LEU A 536 17.80 0.73 19.40
N CYS A 537 17.92 1.96 19.89
CA CYS A 537 19.08 2.77 19.56
C CYS A 537 20.35 2.27 20.28
N GLN A 538 20.20 1.74 21.49
CA GLN A 538 21.31 1.13 22.24
C GLN A 538 21.80 -0.17 21.59
N SER A 539 20.95 -0.94 20.91
CA SER A 539 21.34 -2.18 20.20
C SER A 539 22.11 -2.01 18.88
N GLN A 540 22.67 -0.82 18.61
CA GLN A 540 23.61 -0.63 17.51
C GLN A 540 24.96 -1.30 17.85
N ILE A 541 25.37 -2.28 17.04
CA ILE A 541 26.73 -2.86 17.16
C ILE A 541 27.74 -1.88 16.56
N THR A 542 28.61 -1.34 17.40
CA THR A 542 29.68 -0.40 17.01
C THR A 542 31.01 -1.10 16.72
N THR A 543 31.33 -2.16 17.48
CA THR A 543 32.44 -3.07 17.16
C THR A 543 31.98 -4.52 17.28
N TRP A 544 32.39 -5.34 16.31
CA TRP A 544 31.97 -6.73 16.19
C TRP A 544 32.78 -7.64 17.12
N ASN A 545 32.26 -7.82 18.33
CA ASN A 545 32.74 -8.76 19.34
C ASN A 545 31.54 -9.36 20.09
N VAL A 546 31.76 -10.47 20.80
CA VAL A 546 30.68 -11.22 21.50
C VAL A 546 29.88 -10.31 22.45
N GLN A 547 30.56 -9.53 23.30
CA GLN A 547 29.91 -8.66 24.29
C GLN A 547 28.98 -7.64 23.63
N ASN A 548 29.36 -7.04 22.51
CA ASN A 548 28.51 -6.08 21.81
C ASN A 548 27.35 -6.74 21.07
N ILE A 549 27.49 -8.00 20.62
CA ILE A 549 26.37 -8.76 20.04
C ILE A 549 25.37 -9.14 21.14
N GLU A 550 25.87 -9.62 22.29
CA GLU A 550 25.10 -9.91 23.51
C GLU A 550 24.34 -8.68 24.01
N ASN A 551 25.04 -7.56 24.24
CA ASN A 551 24.43 -6.27 24.59
C ASN A 551 23.35 -5.84 23.56
N SER A 552 23.56 -6.13 22.27
CA SER A 552 22.58 -5.85 21.20
C SER A 552 21.36 -6.76 21.27
N ILE A 553 21.52 -8.03 21.63
CA ILE A 553 20.43 -9.00 21.84
C ILE A 553 19.59 -8.57 23.04
N GLU A 554 20.21 -8.35 24.22
CA GLU A 554 19.51 -7.91 25.43
C GLU A 554 18.67 -6.64 25.20
N ASN A 555 19.23 -5.65 24.51
CA ASN A 555 18.54 -4.41 24.22
C ASN A 555 17.39 -4.59 23.20
N GLN A 556 17.50 -5.51 22.24
CA GLN A 556 16.39 -5.86 21.35
C GLN A 556 15.31 -6.65 22.08
N GLU A 557 15.67 -7.56 23.00
CA GLU A 557 14.72 -8.29 23.85
C GLU A 557 13.96 -7.36 24.80
N MET A 558 14.64 -6.39 25.43
CA MET A 558 13.97 -5.37 26.25
C MET A 558 13.03 -4.47 25.41
N ALA A 559 13.38 -4.20 24.14
CA ALA A 559 12.49 -3.51 23.22
C ALA A 559 11.27 -4.37 22.82
N VAL A 560 11.45 -5.66 22.55
CA VAL A 560 10.36 -6.62 22.26
C VAL A 560 9.42 -6.73 23.45
N GLY A 561 9.94 -6.92 24.66
CA GLY A 561 9.13 -7.01 25.89
C GLY A 561 8.32 -5.74 26.16
N THR A 562 8.93 -4.56 26.07
CA THR A 562 8.22 -3.28 26.24
C THR A 562 7.20 -3.01 25.15
N LEU A 563 7.43 -3.44 23.91
CA LEU A 563 6.42 -3.38 22.84
C LEU A 563 5.29 -4.40 23.05
N HIS A 564 5.55 -5.56 23.66
CA HIS A 564 4.54 -6.55 24.03
C HIS A 564 3.58 -6.02 25.11
N GLU A 565 4.10 -5.28 26.10
CA GLU A 565 3.29 -4.55 27.09
C GLU A 565 2.39 -3.50 26.41
N VAL A 566 2.90 -2.73 25.44
CA VAL A 566 2.07 -1.77 24.68
C VAL A 566 1.01 -2.50 23.84
N ALA A 567 1.39 -3.54 23.12
CA ALA A 567 0.49 -4.28 22.22
C ALA A 567 -0.65 -5.01 22.97
N SER A 568 -0.37 -5.52 24.17
CA SER A 568 -1.40 -6.16 25.03
C SER A 568 -2.35 -5.13 25.67
N VAL A 569 -1.86 -3.93 26.02
CA VAL A 569 -2.70 -2.84 26.55
C VAL A 569 -3.54 -2.18 25.46
N SER A 570 -3.02 -2.02 24.24
CA SER A 570 -3.77 -1.47 23.09
C SER A 570 -4.11 -2.56 22.06
N GLN A 571 -5.32 -3.14 22.17
CA GLN A 571 -5.90 -4.16 21.27
C GLN A 571 -5.94 -3.79 19.76
N ASN A 572 -5.45 -2.63 19.34
CA ASN A 572 -5.38 -2.22 17.94
C ASN A 572 -4.07 -1.49 17.62
N THR A 573 -3.12 -2.22 17.03
CA THR A 573 -2.50 -1.83 15.75
C THR A 573 -1.74 -3.02 15.14
N ARG A 574 -2.12 -3.41 13.92
CA ARG A 574 -1.36 -4.33 13.05
C ARG A 574 0.13 -3.96 13.00
N ASN A 575 0.40 -2.66 12.93
CA ASN A 575 1.72 -2.03 12.89
C ASN A 575 2.61 -2.43 14.09
N MET A 576 2.10 -2.41 15.32
CA MET A 576 2.91 -2.76 16.51
C MET A 576 3.26 -4.25 16.54
N ARG A 577 2.37 -5.11 16.04
CA ARG A 577 2.65 -6.55 15.85
C ARG A 577 3.74 -6.77 14.80
N VAL A 578 3.66 -6.12 13.64
CA VAL A 578 4.69 -6.19 12.58
C VAL A 578 6.06 -5.75 13.11
N ILE A 579 6.12 -4.67 13.89
CA ILE A 579 7.34 -4.19 14.53
C ILE A 579 7.88 -5.23 15.55
N HIS A 580 7.03 -5.76 16.43
CA HIS A 580 7.42 -6.80 17.39
C HIS A 580 7.97 -8.03 16.67
N GLU A 581 7.27 -8.58 15.68
CA GLU A 581 7.68 -9.79 14.96
C GLU A 581 8.99 -9.56 14.18
N PHE A 582 9.19 -8.39 13.56
CA PHE A 582 10.47 -8.03 12.92
C PHE A 582 11.63 -8.04 13.91
N LEU A 583 11.44 -7.46 15.10
CA LEU A 583 12.46 -7.44 16.13
C LEU A 583 12.72 -8.84 16.70
N THR A 584 11.69 -9.68 16.89
CA THR A 584 11.87 -11.09 17.29
C THR A 584 12.75 -11.85 16.28
N ILE A 585 12.52 -11.68 14.98
CA ILE A 585 13.37 -12.27 13.94
C ILE A 585 14.80 -11.73 14.00
N ARG A 586 14.96 -10.40 14.17
CA ARG A 586 16.27 -9.76 14.22
C ARG A 586 17.08 -10.23 15.44
N THR A 587 16.47 -10.31 16.62
CA THR A 587 17.09 -10.89 17.82
C THR A 587 17.55 -12.33 17.56
N GLY A 588 16.66 -13.18 17.00
CA GLY A 588 16.97 -14.56 16.67
C GLY A 588 18.16 -14.71 15.71
N LEU A 589 18.20 -13.90 14.65
CA LEU A 589 19.32 -13.86 13.71
C LEU A 589 20.62 -13.45 14.40
N PHE A 590 20.60 -12.42 15.25
CA PHE A 590 21.79 -11.95 15.96
C PHE A 590 22.29 -12.99 16.99
N SER A 591 21.39 -13.71 17.65
CA SER A 591 21.71 -14.87 18.51
C SER A 591 22.42 -15.98 17.71
N LYS A 592 21.92 -16.34 16.51
CA LYS A 592 22.57 -17.36 15.68
C LYS A 592 23.95 -16.92 15.17
N ILE A 593 24.13 -15.62 14.91
CA ILE A 593 25.45 -15.05 14.58
C ILE A 593 26.40 -15.10 15.78
N MET A 594 25.93 -14.81 17.00
CA MET A 594 26.71 -14.92 18.24
C MET A 594 27.19 -16.36 18.48
N ASN A 595 26.31 -17.34 18.36
CA ASN A 595 26.64 -18.75 18.53
C ASN A 595 27.65 -19.23 17.46
N ALA A 596 27.45 -18.84 16.21
CA ALA A 596 28.40 -19.11 15.13
C ALA A 596 29.80 -18.51 15.40
N ILE A 597 29.86 -17.28 15.92
CA ILE A 597 31.13 -16.65 16.32
C ILE A 597 31.77 -17.42 17.48
N LEU A 598 31.02 -17.77 18.52
CA LEU A 598 31.53 -18.49 19.70
C LEU A 598 32.13 -19.86 19.36
N VAL A 599 31.51 -20.63 18.46
CA VAL A 599 32.04 -21.92 17.99
C VAL A 599 33.33 -21.73 17.18
N LEU A 600 33.43 -20.66 16.38
CA LEU A 600 34.52 -20.44 15.43
C LEU A 600 35.68 -19.59 15.97
N ASP A 601 35.52 -18.86 17.09
CA ASP A 601 36.59 -18.08 17.75
C ASP A 601 37.67 -18.97 18.42
N ASN A 602 37.45 -20.29 18.44
CA ASN A 602 38.48 -21.25 18.84
C ASN A 602 39.73 -21.12 17.95
N SER A 603 40.89 -20.92 18.58
CA SER A 603 42.15 -20.75 17.85
C SER A 603 42.54 -22.02 17.10
N ASP A 604 43.16 -21.83 15.92
CA ASP A 604 43.55 -22.90 15.01
C ASP A 604 44.48 -23.93 15.66
N ALA A 605 45.27 -23.54 16.67
CA ALA A 605 46.05 -24.46 17.49
C ALA A 605 45.15 -25.44 18.27
N LYS A 606 44.17 -24.92 19.04
CA LYS A 606 43.22 -25.75 19.80
C LYS A 606 42.46 -26.73 18.89
N ILE A 607 42.08 -26.29 17.68
CA ILE A 607 41.35 -27.14 16.72
C ILE A 607 42.26 -28.25 16.18
N ASN A 608 43.52 -27.97 15.87
CA ASN A 608 44.49 -29.00 15.47
C ASN A 608 44.86 -29.96 16.62
N ASP A 609 44.81 -29.51 17.89
CA ASP A 609 45.01 -30.37 19.06
C ASP A 609 43.80 -31.27 19.34
N GLN A 610 42.58 -30.80 19.07
CA GLN A 610 41.32 -31.52 19.33
C GLN A 610 40.90 -32.46 18.19
N PHE A 611 41.05 -32.05 16.93
CA PHE A 611 40.50 -32.73 15.76
C PHE A 611 41.62 -33.32 14.88
N LYS A 612 41.53 -34.62 14.60
CA LYS A 612 42.60 -35.36 13.89
C LYS A 612 42.47 -35.31 12.38
N SER A 613 41.30 -34.98 11.87
CA SER A 613 41.00 -34.87 10.44
C SER A 613 39.97 -33.78 10.16
N GLN A 614 39.87 -33.41 8.87
CA GLN A 614 38.80 -32.56 8.36
C GLN A 614 37.41 -33.13 8.66
N THR A 615 37.23 -34.44 8.53
CA THR A 615 35.93 -35.11 8.75
C THR A 615 35.48 -35.03 10.20
N ASP A 616 36.40 -35.15 11.17
CA ASP A 616 36.09 -35.03 12.59
C ASP A 616 35.59 -33.61 12.92
N TYR A 617 36.28 -32.60 12.38
CA TYR A 617 35.89 -31.19 12.58
C TYR A 617 34.59 -30.84 11.82
N GLN A 618 34.34 -31.43 10.64
CA GLN A 618 33.05 -31.31 9.94
C GLN A 618 31.91 -31.96 10.72
N LYS A 619 32.11 -33.12 11.36
CA LYS A 619 31.09 -33.74 12.22
C LYS A 619 30.75 -32.81 13.39
N PHE A 620 31.75 -32.25 14.06
CA PHE A 620 31.56 -31.27 15.13
C PHE A 620 30.78 -30.03 14.66
N LEU A 621 31.18 -29.38 13.56
CA LEU A 621 30.46 -28.22 13.05
C LEU A 621 29.03 -28.54 12.56
N PHE A 622 28.78 -29.75 12.05
CA PHE A 622 27.43 -30.23 11.78
C PHE A 622 26.61 -30.36 13.08
N GLU A 623 27.20 -30.98 14.10
CA GLU A 623 26.55 -31.24 15.38
C GLU A 623 26.13 -29.95 16.11
N GLU A 624 26.95 -28.90 16.02
CA GLU A 624 26.66 -27.55 16.56
C GLU A 624 25.67 -26.77 15.69
N PHE A 625 25.86 -26.71 14.37
CA PHE A 625 25.10 -25.80 13.50
C PHE A 625 23.83 -26.39 12.86
N GLN A 626 23.55 -27.69 12.99
CA GLN A 626 22.33 -28.31 12.45
C GLN A 626 21.04 -27.62 12.95
N PHE A 627 20.96 -27.30 14.25
CA PHE A 627 19.81 -26.64 14.85
C PHE A 627 19.69 -25.18 14.37
N GLU A 628 20.83 -24.47 14.28
CA GLU A 628 20.86 -23.09 13.77
C GLU A 628 20.39 -23.02 12.32
N ILE A 629 20.82 -23.97 11.47
CA ILE A 629 20.38 -24.06 10.07
C ILE A 629 18.88 -24.37 9.96
N VAL A 630 18.31 -25.15 10.89
CA VAL A 630 16.86 -25.39 10.97
C VAL A 630 16.12 -24.12 11.39
N GLU A 631 16.52 -23.46 12.47
CA GLU A 631 15.88 -22.22 12.95
C GLU A 631 15.99 -21.07 11.95
N LEU A 632 17.10 -20.94 11.21
CA LEU A 632 17.23 -19.96 10.13
C LEU A 632 16.18 -20.18 9.01
N ASN A 633 15.70 -21.40 8.78
CA ASN A 633 14.56 -21.63 7.88
C ASN A 633 13.24 -21.11 8.45
N GLU A 634 13.01 -21.28 9.76
CA GLU A 634 11.81 -20.74 10.40
C GLU A 634 11.84 -19.21 10.41
N LEU A 635 13.00 -18.58 10.63
CA LEU A 635 13.17 -17.13 10.48
C LEU A 635 12.85 -16.66 9.04
N ILE A 636 13.27 -17.37 7.99
CA ILE A 636 12.90 -17.04 6.59
C ILE A 636 11.39 -17.15 6.36
N LYS A 637 10.72 -18.16 6.93
CA LYS A 637 9.26 -18.29 6.89
C LYS A 637 8.58 -17.14 7.62
N MET A 638 9.09 -16.72 8.79
CA MET A 638 8.56 -15.58 9.54
C MET A 638 8.75 -14.26 8.78
N VAL A 639 9.92 -14.01 8.15
CA VAL A 639 10.12 -12.80 7.30
C VAL A 639 9.12 -12.77 6.16
N SER A 640 8.88 -13.92 5.52
CA SER A 640 7.90 -14.07 4.45
C SER A 640 6.47 -13.82 4.95
N LEU A 641 6.13 -14.34 6.14
CA LEU A 641 4.83 -14.11 6.79
C LEU A 641 4.61 -12.63 7.11
N ILE A 642 5.61 -11.92 7.65
CA ILE A 642 5.51 -10.48 7.92
C ILE A 642 5.39 -9.71 6.61
N LEU A 643 6.13 -10.06 5.55
CA LEU A 643 6.00 -9.42 4.23
C LEU A 643 4.57 -9.55 3.68
N TYR A 644 3.93 -10.72 3.81
CA TYR A 644 2.52 -10.88 3.44
C TYR A 644 1.58 -10.09 4.37
N GLN A 645 1.84 -10.07 5.68
CA GLN A 645 1.02 -9.32 6.64
C GLN A 645 1.21 -7.80 6.57
N SER A 646 2.29 -7.29 5.95
CA SER A 646 2.66 -5.88 5.89
C SER A 646 2.23 -5.22 4.57
N LEU A 647 0.96 -5.40 4.19
CA LEU A 647 0.36 -4.79 3.00
C LEU A 647 0.50 -3.26 3.01
N ASP A 648 0.28 -2.62 4.16
CA ASP A 648 0.27 -1.17 4.32
C ASP A 648 1.69 -0.53 4.30
N ALA A 649 2.74 -1.35 4.24
CA ALA A 649 4.12 -0.90 4.30
C ALA A 649 4.61 -0.24 3.00
N ASP A 650 5.65 0.60 3.12
CA ASP A 650 6.25 1.26 1.95
C ASP A 650 7.34 0.42 1.28
N SER A 651 7.72 0.82 0.07
CA SER A 651 8.71 0.10 -0.74
C SER A 651 10.10 0.05 -0.09
N GLU A 652 10.45 1.03 0.76
CA GLU A 652 11.68 0.99 1.56
C GLU A 652 11.61 -0.11 2.61
N THR A 653 10.50 -0.22 3.34
CA THR A 653 10.26 -1.29 4.32
C THR A 653 10.23 -2.67 3.67
N HIS A 654 9.56 -2.83 2.52
CA HIS A 654 9.59 -4.09 1.77
C HIS A 654 11.00 -4.44 1.29
N MET A 655 11.77 -3.46 0.77
CA MET A 655 13.18 -3.66 0.38
C MET A 655 14.06 -4.10 1.56
N GLN A 656 13.88 -3.50 2.74
CA GLN A 656 14.62 -3.87 3.94
C GLN A 656 14.26 -5.26 4.48
N MET A 657 12.97 -5.61 4.47
CA MET A 657 12.51 -6.94 4.88
C MET A 657 12.97 -8.04 3.91
N PHE A 658 12.96 -7.74 2.62
CA PHE A 658 13.55 -8.61 1.61
C PHE A 658 15.07 -8.76 1.81
N PHE A 659 15.78 -7.67 2.10
CA PHE A 659 17.21 -7.69 2.41
C PHE A 659 17.53 -8.53 3.67
N LEU A 660 16.74 -8.44 4.74
CA LEU A 660 16.83 -9.32 5.90
C LEU A 660 16.65 -10.81 5.50
N SER A 661 15.68 -11.14 4.65
CA SER A 661 15.52 -12.51 4.12
C SER A 661 16.79 -12.99 3.39
N VAL A 662 17.41 -12.11 2.60
CA VAL A 662 18.64 -12.40 1.86
C VAL A 662 19.83 -12.57 2.82
N GLN A 663 19.92 -11.79 3.88
CA GLN A 663 20.97 -11.92 4.91
C GLN A 663 20.82 -13.22 5.73
N ILE A 664 19.61 -13.65 6.09
CA ILE A 664 19.37 -14.94 6.77
C ILE A 664 19.78 -16.10 5.85
N ASN A 665 19.41 -16.03 4.57
CA ASN A 665 19.83 -17.02 3.57
C ASN A 665 21.35 -17.04 3.35
N LEU A 666 22.02 -15.88 3.39
CA LEU A 666 23.47 -15.80 3.30
C LEU A 666 24.15 -16.46 4.50
N LEU A 667 23.71 -16.18 5.74
CA LEU A 667 24.24 -16.85 6.93
C LEU A 667 24.05 -18.36 6.87
N LYS A 668 22.83 -18.83 6.56
CA LYS A 668 22.53 -20.26 6.35
C LYS A 668 23.47 -20.89 5.31
N THR A 669 23.73 -20.19 4.20
CA THR A 669 24.63 -20.64 3.13
C THR A 669 26.07 -20.74 3.62
N LEU A 670 26.56 -19.72 4.34
CA LEU A 670 27.92 -19.70 4.90
C LEU A 670 28.14 -20.83 5.92
N LEU A 671 27.20 -21.07 6.83
CA LEU A 671 27.27 -22.21 7.76
C LEU A 671 27.21 -23.56 7.03
N SER A 672 26.37 -23.69 6.00
CA SER A 672 26.30 -24.89 5.16
C SER A 672 27.63 -25.18 4.43
N TYR A 673 28.38 -24.14 4.04
CA TYR A 673 29.69 -24.29 3.41
C TYR A 673 30.77 -24.86 4.36
N LEU A 674 30.70 -24.60 5.67
CA LEU A 674 31.62 -25.19 6.66
C LEU A 674 31.38 -26.69 6.82
N ILE A 675 30.10 -27.09 6.87
CA ILE A 675 29.66 -28.48 6.98
C ILE A 675 30.03 -29.27 5.71
N GLY A 676 29.70 -28.71 4.54
CA GLY A 676 29.91 -29.33 3.23
C GLY A 676 28.88 -30.43 2.88
N GLU A 677 29.06 -31.08 1.73
CA GLU A 677 28.14 -32.12 1.22
C GLU A 677 28.31 -33.50 1.89
N ASN A 678 29.18 -33.62 2.89
CA ASN A 678 29.47 -34.89 3.55
C ASN A 678 28.27 -35.38 4.37
N LYS A 679 27.51 -36.31 3.78
CA LYS A 679 26.35 -36.98 4.40
C LYS A 679 26.76 -37.81 5.60
N VAL A 680 26.83 -37.19 6.77
CA VAL A 680 26.43 -37.87 8.00
C VAL A 680 24.92 -38.08 7.87
N ASP A 681 24.44 -39.32 7.72
CA ASP A 681 23.00 -39.56 7.52
C ASP A 681 22.28 -39.16 8.83
N TYR A 682 21.21 -38.37 8.71
CA TYR A 682 20.59 -37.64 9.83
C TYR A 682 20.11 -38.59 10.95
N THR A 683 19.87 -39.86 10.59
CA THR A 683 19.51 -40.94 11.51
C THR A 683 20.62 -41.39 12.45
N ASP A 684 21.89 -41.08 12.17
CA ASP A 684 23.01 -41.69 12.89
C ASP A 684 23.53 -40.76 14.01
N VAL A 685 23.54 -39.45 13.78
CA VAL A 685 23.75 -38.45 14.86
C VAL A 685 22.60 -38.46 15.86
N LEU A 686 21.35 -38.66 15.40
CA LEU A 686 20.21 -38.83 16.30
C LEU A 686 20.35 -40.10 17.15
N LYS A 687 20.83 -41.22 16.59
CA LYS A 687 21.12 -42.43 17.38
C LYS A 687 22.27 -42.22 18.36
N GLU A 688 23.37 -41.60 17.96
CA GLU A 688 24.48 -41.32 18.90
C GLU A 688 24.00 -40.42 20.05
N ARG A 689 23.22 -39.37 19.78
CA ARG A 689 22.67 -38.49 20.83
C ARG A 689 21.53 -39.13 21.63
N GLU A 690 20.70 -40.01 21.06
CA GLU A 690 19.75 -40.83 21.82
C GLU A 690 20.50 -41.83 22.72
N GLU A 691 21.51 -42.53 22.20
CA GLU A 691 22.36 -43.42 22.98
C GLU A 691 23.10 -42.68 24.09
N ASP A 692 23.57 -41.46 23.86
CA ASP A 692 24.25 -40.66 24.87
C ASP A 692 23.27 -40.08 25.91
N TYR A 693 22.05 -39.68 25.51
CA TYR A 693 20.97 -39.39 26.47
C TYR A 693 20.62 -40.62 27.32
N ILE A 694 20.59 -41.81 26.70
CA ILE A 694 20.33 -43.08 27.37
C ILE A 694 21.51 -43.46 28.27
N LYS A 695 22.76 -43.20 27.90
CA LYS A 695 23.94 -43.39 28.77
C LYS A 695 23.88 -42.44 29.96
N VAL A 696 23.60 -41.14 29.75
CA VAL A 696 23.43 -40.15 30.83
C VAL A 696 22.24 -40.45 31.75
N GLN A 697 21.23 -41.19 31.29
CA GLN A 697 20.15 -41.72 32.13
C GLN A 697 20.47 -43.06 32.83
N ASN A 698 21.49 -43.80 32.38
CA ASN A 698 21.87 -45.10 32.94
C ASN A 698 23.17 -45.08 33.77
N GLU A 699 24.02 -44.07 33.61
CA GLU A 699 25.01 -43.72 34.63
C GLU A 699 24.27 -43.31 35.92
N GLU A 700 24.74 -43.75 37.08
CA GLU A 700 24.04 -43.54 38.36
C GLU A 700 24.10 -42.07 38.80
N ALA A 701 23.20 -41.26 38.24
CA ALA A 701 22.93 -39.90 38.68
C ALA A 701 22.66 -39.92 40.20
N HIS A 702 23.57 -39.29 40.97
CA HIS A 702 23.42 -39.18 42.42
C HIS A 702 22.03 -38.62 42.74
N GLN A 703 21.25 -39.41 43.47
CA GLN A 703 19.81 -39.25 43.57
C GLN A 703 19.44 -37.86 44.10
N PHE A 704 18.90 -37.00 43.22
CA PHE A 704 18.22 -35.78 43.64
C PHE A 704 17.04 -36.18 44.51
N SER A 705 17.16 -35.95 45.82
CA SER A 705 16.17 -36.44 46.77
C SER A 705 14.96 -35.52 46.77
N LEU A 706 13.76 -36.09 46.84
CA LEU A 706 12.50 -35.34 46.95
C LEU A 706 12.35 -34.55 48.27
N LYS A 707 13.38 -34.54 49.14
CA LYS A 707 13.43 -33.72 50.35
C LYS A 707 14.01 -32.32 50.09
N ASP A 708 14.83 -32.16 49.06
CA ASP A 708 15.61 -30.92 48.85
C ASP A 708 14.75 -29.77 48.26
N ILE A 709 13.55 -30.10 47.75
CA ILE A 709 12.56 -29.14 47.23
C ILE A 709 11.61 -28.61 48.33
N GLN A 710 11.67 -29.15 49.57
CA GLN A 710 10.83 -28.69 50.69
C GLN A 710 11.54 -27.68 51.63
N SER A 711 12.02 -26.57 51.08
CA SER A 711 12.80 -25.58 51.85
C SER A 711 12.45 -24.09 51.63
N TYR A 712 11.53 -23.74 50.71
CA TYR A 712 11.14 -22.34 50.43
C TYR A 712 9.63 -22.07 50.52
N ASP A 713 9.04 -22.41 51.67
CA ASP A 713 7.67 -22.00 52.03
C ASP A 713 7.61 -21.44 53.46
N LYS A 714 8.26 -20.29 53.68
CA LYS A 714 8.25 -19.56 54.96
C LYS A 714 8.26 -18.03 54.82
N MET A 715 7.10 -17.46 55.12
CA MET A 715 6.84 -16.10 55.62
C MET A 715 6.97 -14.89 54.67
N PRO A 716 6.19 -13.80 54.90
CA PRO A 716 4.92 -13.73 55.66
C PRO A 716 3.81 -12.93 54.96
N SER A 717 2.65 -13.55 54.80
CA SER A 717 1.39 -12.81 54.62
C SER A 717 1.03 -12.08 55.91
N LYS A 718 1.14 -10.75 55.94
CA LYS A 718 0.58 -9.95 57.04
C LYS A 718 -0.91 -9.69 56.79
N GLN A 719 -1.72 -10.21 57.70
CA GLN A 719 -3.15 -9.91 57.78
C GLN A 719 -3.37 -8.41 58.06
N TYR A 720 -4.43 -7.85 57.49
CA TYR A 720 -5.05 -6.63 57.98
C TYR A 720 -6.43 -6.97 58.53
N ASP A 721 -6.53 -7.06 59.86
CA ASP A 721 -7.81 -7.25 60.53
C ASP A 721 -8.70 -6.01 60.44
N LYS A 722 -10.01 -6.27 60.43
CA LYS A 722 -11.04 -5.33 60.89
C LYS A 722 -11.44 -5.84 62.29
N THR A 723 -11.75 -5.03 63.30
CA THR A 723 -12.76 -3.96 63.34
C THR A 723 -12.63 -3.14 64.65
N LEU A 724 -13.31 -1.98 64.72
CA LEU A 724 -13.66 -1.22 65.96
C LEU A 724 -12.45 -0.60 66.70
N SER A 725 -12.56 0.49 67.46
CA SER A 725 -13.67 1.39 67.87
C SER A 725 -13.07 2.75 68.33
N ASN A 726 -13.75 3.88 68.58
CA ASN A 726 -15.08 4.50 68.37
C ASN A 726 -14.90 6.00 68.82
N ASP A 727 -15.74 7.03 68.62
CA ASP A 727 -17.00 7.35 67.92
C ASP A 727 -17.05 8.89 67.76
N PHE A 728 -17.93 9.46 66.90
CA PHE A 728 -18.77 10.65 67.24
C PHE A 728 -19.79 11.01 66.13
N ASP A 729 -21.03 11.28 66.52
CA ASP A 729 -22.14 11.66 65.63
C ASP A 729 -22.11 13.12 65.14
N LEU A 730 -22.71 13.39 63.97
CA LEU A 730 -23.96 14.18 63.88
C LEU A 730 -24.58 14.19 62.46
N MET A 731 -25.91 14.24 62.42
CA MET A 731 -26.82 14.20 61.25
C MET A 731 -27.92 15.29 61.48
N PRO A 732 -28.93 15.52 60.61
CA PRO A 732 -29.11 15.39 59.15
C PRO A 732 -29.67 16.75 58.61
N PRO A 733 -30.76 16.93 57.79
CA PRO A 733 -31.47 16.09 56.81
C PRO A 733 -31.87 16.78 55.46
N THR A 734 -32.63 16.01 54.65
CA THR A 734 -33.56 16.38 53.55
C THR A 734 -33.04 16.25 52.11
N ARG A 735 -33.82 15.74 51.13
CA ARG A 735 -35.23 15.25 51.14
C ARG A 735 -35.42 14.06 50.16
N LYS A 736 -36.53 13.31 50.30
CA LYS A 736 -36.88 12.13 49.49
C LYS A 736 -37.58 12.50 48.17
N SER A 737 -37.40 11.70 47.11
CA SER A 737 -38.52 11.03 46.40
C SER A 737 -38.03 10.01 45.33
N ASP A 738 -38.38 8.75 45.58
CA ASP A 738 -38.96 7.76 44.65
C ASP A 738 -38.20 7.19 43.42
N LEU A 739 -38.47 5.90 43.21
CA LEU A 739 -38.06 5.00 42.11
C LEU A 739 -39.15 4.98 41.00
N PRO A 740 -38.99 4.28 39.84
CA PRO A 740 -37.79 3.63 39.27
C PRO A 740 -37.57 3.89 37.75
N SER A 741 -36.50 3.26 37.21
CA SER A 741 -36.51 2.41 35.99
C SER A 741 -35.66 2.84 34.77
N LYS A 742 -34.81 1.87 34.37
CA LYS A 742 -34.36 1.44 33.02
C LYS A 742 -33.89 2.44 31.93
N THR A 743 -33.01 1.88 31.09
CA THR A 743 -32.59 2.35 29.76
C THR A 743 -31.94 3.73 29.68
N ASP A 744 -30.62 3.74 29.83
CA ASP A 744 -29.77 4.63 29.03
C ASP A 744 -28.49 3.89 28.60
N SER A 745 -28.39 3.58 27.31
CA SER A 745 -27.20 3.02 26.66
C SER A 745 -26.86 3.85 25.43
N ARG A 746 -26.46 5.10 25.67
CA ARG A 746 -26.04 6.03 24.61
C ARG A 746 -24.62 5.68 24.19
N LEU A 747 -24.37 5.62 22.89
CA LEU A 747 -23.07 5.26 22.30
C LEU A 747 -21.97 6.32 22.53
N TRP A 748 -22.35 7.47 23.10
CA TRP A 748 -21.55 8.67 23.19
C TRP A 748 -21.67 9.26 24.58
N ASP A 749 -20.57 9.32 25.34
CA ASP A 749 -20.11 10.56 25.98
C ASP A 749 -18.76 10.45 26.75
N HIS A 750 -18.32 11.60 27.26
CA HIS A 750 -17.34 11.88 28.33
C HIS A 750 -15.83 11.55 28.14
N ALA A 751 -15.01 12.28 28.91
CA ALA A 751 -13.63 12.67 28.60
C ALA A 751 -12.61 12.37 29.72
N ILE A 752 -11.39 12.94 29.64
CA ILE A 752 -10.15 12.39 30.22
C ILE A 752 -9.34 13.45 31.02
N LEU A 753 -9.02 13.09 32.27
CA LEU A 753 -7.83 13.41 33.12
C LEU A 753 -7.25 14.83 33.29
N GLU A 754 -6.81 15.07 34.53
CA GLU A 754 -5.60 15.83 34.95
C GLU A 754 -4.89 14.96 36.02
N GLY A 755 -3.60 15.09 36.39
CA GLY A 755 -2.46 15.89 35.89
C GLY A 755 -1.18 15.01 36.01
N SER A 756 -0.04 15.35 36.64
CA SER A 756 0.67 16.63 36.92
C SER A 756 1.98 16.32 37.67
N THR A 757 3.15 16.83 37.20
CA THR A 757 4.39 17.14 38.01
C THR A 757 5.15 15.97 38.74
N THR A 758 6.45 15.98 39.09
CA THR A 758 7.61 16.93 38.92
C THR A 758 8.99 16.24 39.15
N GLY A 759 10.06 16.74 38.51
CA GLY A 759 11.47 16.78 39.00
C GLY A 759 12.36 15.50 38.95
N GLN A 760 13.68 15.54 39.23
CA GLN A 760 14.75 16.56 39.03
C GLN A 760 16.17 15.97 39.35
N PHE A 761 17.29 16.69 39.05
CA PHE A 761 18.73 16.37 39.35
C PHE A 761 19.37 15.22 38.50
N ASN A 762 20.54 15.31 37.81
CA ASN A 762 21.98 15.69 38.07
C ASN A 762 22.87 14.41 38.26
N GLU A 763 24.15 14.28 37.88
CA GLU A 763 25.17 15.12 37.19
C GLU A 763 26.40 14.27 36.74
N ALA A 764 27.26 14.80 35.83
CA ALA A 764 28.70 14.47 35.66
C ALA A 764 29.12 13.03 35.17
N THR A 765 30.30 12.73 34.57
CA THR A 765 31.47 13.52 34.06
C THR A 765 32.23 12.78 32.93
N GLU A 766 33.25 13.43 32.34
CA GLU A 766 34.00 13.06 31.11
C GLU A 766 35.16 12.04 31.27
N CYS A 767 35.59 11.41 30.16
CA CYS A 767 36.98 11.35 29.58
C CYS A 767 37.05 10.25 28.49
N VAL A 768 37.42 10.40 27.19
CA VAL A 768 38.46 11.15 26.41
C VAL A 768 39.62 10.22 25.94
N TYR A 769 40.14 10.46 24.71
CA TYR A 769 41.23 9.79 23.95
C TYR A 769 40.89 8.50 23.15
N SER A 770 41.46 8.20 21.95
CA SER A 770 42.10 9.04 20.92
C SER A 770 42.44 8.30 19.59
N THR A 771 42.17 8.95 18.44
CA THR A 771 42.95 9.04 17.16
C THR A 771 43.51 7.83 16.37
N SER A 772 43.44 7.97 15.03
CA SER A 772 44.39 7.51 13.97
C SER A 772 44.53 6.01 13.66
N ASP A 773 44.85 5.53 12.44
CA ASP A 773 44.96 6.10 11.07
C ASP A 773 44.81 4.91 10.06
N ALA A 774 44.24 4.99 8.84
CA ALA A 774 44.54 5.71 7.57
C ALA A 774 45.36 4.88 6.53
N MET A 775 45.25 5.25 5.23
CA MET A 775 45.88 4.64 4.03
C MET A 775 45.42 3.23 3.56
N ASP A 776 45.55 2.84 2.28
CA ASP A 776 45.30 3.51 0.98
C ASP A 776 45.45 2.50 -0.20
N ILE A 777 45.08 2.89 -1.44
CA ILE A 777 45.58 2.36 -2.76
C ILE A 777 45.22 0.90 -3.18
N ASP A 778 45.00 0.49 -4.45
CA ASP A 778 44.48 1.13 -5.70
C ASP A 778 44.27 0.05 -6.84
N ILE A 779 43.68 0.43 -7.99
CA ILE A 779 43.89 -0.09 -9.39
C ILE A 779 43.18 -1.38 -9.95
N LEU A 780 42.28 -1.12 -10.93
CA LEU A 780 41.89 -1.79 -12.23
C LEU A 780 41.46 -3.29 -12.41
N ASN A 781 40.25 -3.45 -12.97
CA ASN A 781 39.84 -4.03 -14.28
C ASN A 781 40.58 -5.28 -14.86
N THR A 782 39.92 -6.28 -15.46
CA THR A 782 39.08 -6.15 -16.69
C THR A 782 38.17 -7.37 -17.01
N VAL A 783 37.01 -7.07 -17.60
CA VAL A 783 35.90 -7.88 -18.17
C VAL A 783 36.27 -9.08 -19.09
N ASN A 784 35.49 -10.20 -19.05
CA ASN A 784 34.87 -10.80 -20.27
C ASN A 784 33.81 -11.93 -20.11
N SER A 785 32.71 -11.77 -20.88
CA SER A 785 31.82 -12.80 -21.47
C SER A 785 30.82 -13.62 -20.61
N PHE A 786 29.71 -14.02 -21.27
CA PHE A 786 28.47 -14.57 -20.70
C PHE A 786 27.85 -15.63 -21.64
N GLN A 787 26.77 -16.30 -21.16
CA GLN A 787 25.79 -17.20 -21.83
C GLN A 787 25.95 -18.70 -21.49
N PHE A 788 24.92 -19.58 -21.54
CA PHE A 788 23.45 -19.46 -21.73
C PHE A 788 22.76 -20.67 -21.02
N TYR A 789 21.46 -20.56 -20.67
CA TYR A 789 20.38 -21.58 -20.77
C TYR A 789 19.33 -21.60 -19.64
N TYR A 790 18.14 -22.09 -20.01
CA TYR A 790 16.89 -22.10 -19.24
C TYR A 790 16.32 -23.52 -19.14
N ASN A 791 15.43 -23.76 -18.18
CA ASN A 791 14.83 -25.08 -17.91
C ASN A 791 14.08 -25.70 -19.10
N LYS A 792 14.28 -27.01 -19.33
CA LYS A 792 13.31 -27.87 -20.04
C LYS A 792 13.54 -29.37 -19.82
N GLN A 793 12.64 -30.04 -19.09
CA GLN A 793 11.90 -31.23 -19.58
C GLN A 793 10.85 -31.71 -18.57
N TYR A 794 9.86 -32.45 -19.08
CA TYR A 794 8.68 -32.96 -18.38
C TYR A 794 8.49 -34.45 -18.71
N HIS A 795 8.02 -35.23 -17.74
CA HIS A 795 7.30 -36.51 -17.88
C HIS A 795 7.87 -37.67 -18.73
N SER A 796 7.92 -38.86 -18.10
CA SER A 796 7.21 -40.03 -18.64
C SER A 796 6.72 -40.95 -17.49
N ARG A 797 5.75 -41.84 -17.76
CA ARG A 797 5.12 -42.77 -16.80
C ARG A 797 5.38 -44.22 -17.18
N THR A 798 5.52 -45.11 -16.20
CA THR A 798 4.96 -46.48 -16.29
C THR A 798 4.64 -47.06 -14.89
N LYS A 799 3.68 -47.99 -14.81
CA LYS A 799 3.22 -48.63 -13.56
C LYS A 799 3.85 -50.01 -13.35
N LYS A 800 4.18 -50.38 -12.10
CA LYS A 800 3.79 -51.67 -11.45
C LYS A 800 4.43 -51.83 -10.06
N GLY A 801 3.71 -52.54 -9.17
CA GLY A 801 4.24 -53.10 -7.91
C GLY A 801 4.09 -52.18 -6.71
N ALA A 802 3.22 -52.55 -5.76
CA ALA A 802 3.19 -51.96 -4.43
C ALA A 802 4.00 -52.84 -3.46
N ASN A 803 4.76 -52.22 -2.56
CA ASN A 803 5.28 -52.81 -1.33
C ASN A 803 5.75 -51.68 -0.41
N ASN A 804 5.48 -51.80 0.89
CA ASN A 804 5.61 -50.77 1.93
C ASN A 804 6.94 -49.98 1.92
N ALA A 805 6.98 -48.82 1.26
CA ALA A 805 8.16 -47.92 1.24
C ALA A 805 7.83 -46.41 1.23
N ASP A 806 6.60 -46.00 0.86
CA ASP A 806 6.30 -44.62 0.44
C ASP A 806 6.25 -43.55 1.55
N PHE A 807 6.56 -43.90 2.81
CA PHE A 807 6.80 -42.92 3.89
C PHE A 807 8.25 -42.43 4.00
N LYS A 808 9.18 -42.90 3.14
CA LYS A 808 10.58 -42.41 3.11
C LYS A 808 10.90 -41.47 1.93
N ALA A 809 9.90 -41.05 1.16
CA ALA A 809 10.08 -40.22 -0.03
C ALA A 809 9.88 -38.71 0.20
N LEU A 810 9.23 -38.30 1.29
CA LEU A 810 8.89 -36.89 1.55
C LEU A 810 10.00 -36.10 2.29
N ASP A 811 10.81 -36.76 3.13
CA ASP A 811 11.87 -36.10 3.93
C ASP A 811 13.22 -35.93 3.19
N ARG A 812 13.30 -36.23 1.89
CA ARG A 812 14.58 -36.33 1.14
C ARG A 812 14.69 -35.39 -0.07
N ILE A 813 14.03 -34.24 -0.06
CA ILE A 813 14.13 -33.21 -1.12
C ILE A 813 14.38 -31.82 -0.50
N GLN A 814 15.32 -31.05 -1.09
CA GLN A 814 15.73 -29.66 -0.76
C GLN A 814 16.87 -29.39 0.26
N PHE A 815 17.83 -30.31 0.43
CA PHE A 815 19.13 -29.98 1.06
C PHE A 815 20.31 -29.84 0.06
N THR A 816 20.10 -30.08 -1.24
CA THR A 816 21.17 -30.19 -2.26
C THR A 816 21.13 -29.13 -3.35
N THR A 817 20.54 -27.97 -3.06
CA THR A 817 20.78 -26.73 -3.83
C THR A 817 21.09 -25.61 -2.86
N VAL A 818 22.38 -25.46 -2.53
CA VAL A 818 22.95 -24.14 -2.20
C VAL A 818 22.48 -23.19 -3.30
N ASP A 819 21.91 -22.03 -2.95
CA ASP A 819 21.30 -21.14 -3.95
C ASP A 819 22.37 -20.33 -4.70
N TRP A 820 23.11 -21.05 -5.52
CA TRP A 820 24.18 -20.52 -6.33
C TRP A 820 23.66 -19.78 -7.55
N ASN A 821 22.34 -19.87 -7.83
CA ASN A 821 21.65 -19.05 -8.81
C ASN A 821 21.37 -17.65 -8.26
N LEU A 822 21.04 -17.52 -6.97
CA LEU A 822 20.94 -16.24 -6.27
C LEU A 822 22.29 -15.49 -6.33
N ILE A 823 23.38 -16.13 -5.88
CA ILE A 823 24.70 -15.50 -5.82
C ILE A 823 25.26 -15.25 -7.23
N GLN A 824 25.15 -16.18 -8.18
CA GLN A 824 25.53 -15.87 -9.57
C GLN A 824 24.63 -14.78 -10.17
N GLY A 825 23.35 -14.72 -9.83
CA GLY A 825 22.43 -13.66 -10.27
C GLY A 825 22.84 -12.27 -9.80
N MET A 826 23.39 -12.16 -8.58
CA MET A 826 24.03 -10.95 -8.05
C MET A 826 25.32 -10.62 -8.83
N GLU A 827 26.28 -11.55 -8.87
CA GLU A 827 27.62 -11.32 -9.43
C GLU A 827 27.60 -10.97 -10.93
N LYS A 828 26.77 -11.70 -11.69
CA LYS A 828 26.71 -11.58 -13.15
C LYS A 828 26.27 -10.20 -13.58
N LYS A 829 25.16 -9.72 -13.03
CA LYS A 829 24.52 -8.47 -13.43
C LYS A 829 25.24 -7.24 -12.88
N TYR A 830 25.89 -7.35 -11.71
CA TYR A 830 26.77 -6.28 -11.21
C TYR A 830 27.93 -5.99 -12.20
N LYS A 831 28.52 -7.03 -12.81
CA LYS A 831 29.56 -6.89 -13.85
C LYS A 831 29.05 -6.46 -15.23
N GLU A 832 27.73 -6.46 -15.45
CA GLU A 832 27.09 -5.85 -16.63
C GLU A 832 26.69 -4.38 -16.37
N HIS A 833 26.78 -3.89 -15.13
CA HIS A 833 26.18 -2.62 -14.72
C HIS A 833 26.92 -1.34 -15.18
N ASP A 834 28.12 -1.49 -15.77
CA ASP A 834 28.76 -0.45 -16.59
C ASP A 834 27.94 -0.11 -17.87
N GLY A 835 26.98 -0.97 -18.26
CA GLY A 835 26.07 -0.78 -19.40
C GLY A 835 24.61 -1.09 -19.06
N ARG A 836 23.86 -0.07 -18.60
CA ARG A 836 22.42 -0.13 -18.30
C ARG A 836 21.56 -0.51 -19.52
N PRO A 837 20.27 -0.88 -19.33
CA PRO A 837 19.70 -1.76 -18.29
C PRO A 837 18.71 -2.80 -18.86
N ASP A 838 18.34 -3.83 -18.08
CA ASP A 838 17.07 -4.54 -18.32
C ASP A 838 16.45 -5.10 -17.03
N TYR A 839 15.24 -4.63 -16.67
CA TYR A 839 14.63 -4.83 -15.36
C TYR A 839 13.93 -6.20 -15.24
N SER A 840 14.69 -7.19 -14.80
CA SER A 840 14.19 -8.49 -14.33
C SER A 840 14.61 -8.76 -12.89
N GLY A 841 13.69 -9.27 -12.06
CA GLY A 841 13.69 -9.18 -10.59
C GLY A 841 14.88 -9.73 -9.79
N SER A 842 15.89 -10.34 -10.43
CA SER A 842 17.14 -10.72 -9.76
C SER A 842 18.11 -9.54 -9.53
N LEU A 843 17.88 -8.36 -10.13
CA LEU A 843 18.75 -7.19 -9.97
C LEU A 843 18.77 -6.65 -8.53
N LEU A 844 17.61 -6.62 -7.86
CA LEU A 844 17.44 -6.01 -6.54
C LEU A 844 18.53 -6.45 -5.53
N HIS A 845 18.98 -7.69 -5.59
CA HIS A 845 19.87 -8.26 -4.57
C HIS A 845 21.22 -7.54 -4.45
N ALA A 846 21.88 -7.22 -5.57
CA ALA A 846 23.17 -6.54 -5.55
C ALA A 846 23.00 -5.07 -5.12
N ASP A 847 22.00 -4.39 -5.70
CA ASP A 847 21.65 -3.00 -5.40
C ASP A 847 21.37 -2.80 -3.90
N LEU A 848 20.68 -3.76 -3.25
CA LEU A 848 20.38 -3.70 -1.82
C LEU A 848 21.63 -3.85 -0.93
N TYR A 849 22.59 -4.72 -1.29
CA TYR A 849 23.87 -4.78 -0.57
C TYR A 849 24.67 -3.48 -0.75
N VAL A 850 24.82 -2.98 -1.98
CA VAL A 850 25.50 -1.69 -2.25
C VAL A 850 24.83 -0.55 -1.47
N LYS A 851 23.49 -0.53 -1.40
CA LYS A 851 22.69 0.47 -0.69
C LYS A 851 22.81 0.43 0.84
N TYR A 852 22.94 -0.75 1.45
CA TYR A 852 22.90 -0.91 2.92
C TYR A 852 24.25 -1.22 3.58
N ILE A 853 25.14 -1.99 2.96
CA ILE A 853 26.51 -2.23 3.49
C ILE A 853 27.59 -1.40 2.79
N GLY A 854 27.29 -0.78 1.65
CA GLY A 854 28.22 0.06 0.88
C GLY A 854 29.11 -0.72 -0.09
N ASP A 855 29.47 -0.07 -1.19
CA ASP A 855 30.10 -0.70 -2.36
C ASP A 855 31.44 -1.40 -2.08
N LEU A 856 32.29 -0.80 -1.24
CA LEU A 856 33.56 -1.37 -0.82
C LEU A 856 33.37 -2.69 -0.03
N ASN A 857 32.37 -2.74 0.85
CA ASN A 857 32.07 -3.93 1.64
C ASN A 857 31.41 -5.00 0.75
N TRP A 858 30.51 -4.61 -0.15
CA TRP A 858 29.92 -5.50 -1.15
C TRP A 858 30.98 -6.15 -2.05
N THR A 859 31.91 -5.36 -2.58
CA THR A 859 33.01 -5.85 -3.42
C THR A 859 33.90 -6.87 -2.68
N LYS A 860 34.23 -6.61 -1.40
CA LYS A 860 34.97 -7.57 -0.55
C LYS A 860 34.17 -8.85 -0.30
N LEU A 861 32.88 -8.73 0.01
CA LEU A 861 31.99 -9.87 0.21
C LEU A 861 31.87 -10.73 -1.06
N CYS A 862 31.76 -10.12 -2.24
CA CYS A 862 31.81 -10.83 -3.52
C CYS A 862 33.14 -11.59 -3.72
N HIS A 863 34.28 -10.99 -3.39
CA HIS A 863 35.58 -11.66 -3.50
C HIS A 863 35.71 -12.88 -2.56
N ILE A 864 35.21 -12.76 -1.33
CA ILE A 864 35.13 -13.87 -0.36
C ILE A 864 34.22 -14.98 -0.90
N LEU A 865 33.03 -14.65 -1.41
CA LEU A 865 32.10 -15.63 -1.98
C LEU A 865 32.64 -16.29 -3.26
N GLN A 866 33.36 -15.56 -4.13
CA GLN A 866 34.10 -16.13 -5.27
C GLN A 866 35.21 -17.08 -4.82
N THR A 867 35.89 -16.77 -3.73
CA THR A 867 36.93 -17.63 -3.17
C THR A 867 36.29 -18.92 -2.65
N LEU A 868 35.29 -18.82 -1.76
CA LEU A 868 34.57 -19.96 -1.17
C LEU A 868 33.93 -20.88 -2.22
N LYS A 869 33.39 -20.33 -3.33
CA LYS A 869 32.89 -21.06 -4.52
C LYS A 869 33.87 -22.11 -5.05
N THR A 870 35.16 -21.75 -5.07
CA THR A 870 36.25 -22.52 -5.69
C THR A 870 37.09 -23.27 -4.66
N PHE A 871 36.87 -22.97 -3.37
CA PHE A 871 37.63 -23.50 -2.26
C PHE A 871 37.02 -24.82 -1.75
N SER A 872 37.53 -25.94 -2.27
CA SER A 872 37.23 -27.28 -1.78
C SER A 872 38.37 -27.77 -0.89
N PRO A 873 38.23 -27.72 0.46
CA PRO A 873 39.29 -28.14 1.37
C PRO A 873 39.51 -29.65 1.34
N LYS A 874 40.78 -30.05 1.36
CA LYS A 874 41.25 -31.45 1.34
C LYS A 874 41.95 -31.88 2.63
N ASN A 875 42.11 -30.96 3.58
CA ASN A 875 42.72 -31.18 4.89
C ASN A 875 42.24 -30.11 5.89
N LEU A 876 42.50 -30.35 7.17
CA LEU A 876 42.08 -29.47 8.27
C LEU A 876 42.66 -28.04 8.14
N ASN A 877 43.91 -27.88 7.69
CA ASN A 877 44.53 -26.56 7.49
C ASN A 877 43.89 -25.76 6.34
N GLU A 878 43.36 -26.41 5.31
CA GLU A 878 42.53 -25.75 4.30
C GLU A 878 41.16 -25.39 4.85
N MET A 879 40.52 -26.30 5.60
CA MET A 879 39.22 -26.01 6.25
C MET A 879 39.30 -24.85 7.24
N LEU A 880 40.41 -24.69 7.97
CA LEU A 880 40.67 -23.53 8.84
C LEU A 880 40.77 -22.21 8.06
N LYS A 881 41.30 -22.22 6.82
CA LYS A 881 41.25 -21.04 5.92
C LYS A 881 39.83 -20.76 5.42
N GLN A 882 39.05 -21.80 5.13
CA GLN A 882 37.63 -21.65 4.77
C GLN A 882 36.83 -21.01 5.92
N LYS A 883 37.06 -21.47 7.16
CA LYS A 883 36.57 -20.87 8.41
C LYS A 883 36.93 -19.38 8.50
N ALA A 884 38.19 -19.02 8.31
CA ALA A 884 38.63 -17.62 8.37
C ALA A 884 37.91 -16.74 7.33
N LEU A 885 37.80 -17.21 6.09
CA LEU A 885 37.05 -16.53 5.01
C LEU A 885 35.55 -16.39 5.32
N ILE A 886 34.94 -17.41 5.95
CA ILE A 886 33.52 -17.39 6.33
C ILE A 886 33.27 -16.43 7.49
N MET A 887 34.16 -16.38 8.48
CA MET A 887 34.13 -15.38 9.54
C MET A 887 34.28 -13.95 8.98
N GLU A 888 35.23 -13.72 8.07
CA GLU A 888 35.38 -12.42 7.39
C GLU A 888 34.12 -12.04 6.58
N GLY A 889 33.56 -13.00 5.85
CA GLY A 889 32.32 -12.83 5.08
C GLY A 889 31.12 -12.45 5.95
N MET A 890 30.96 -13.10 7.11
CA MET A 890 29.95 -12.73 8.12
C MET A 890 30.20 -11.33 8.68
N LEU A 891 31.42 -11.05 9.13
CA LEU A 891 31.81 -9.75 9.69
C LEU A 891 31.59 -8.58 8.71
N ILE A 892 31.66 -8.82 7.40
CA ILE A 892 31.37 -7.84 6.35
C ILE A 892 29.87 -7.75 6.04
N ALA A 893 29.18 -8.88 5.86
CA ALA A 893 27.76 -8.93 5.48
C ALA A 893 26.80 -8.36 6.53
N PHE A 894 27.23 -8.31 7.79
CA PHE A 894 26.48 -7.77 8.91
C PHE A 894 27.09 -6.49 9.51
N LYS A 895 28.26 -6.03 9.01
CA LYS A 895 29.08 -4.96 9.62
C LYS A 895 28.27 -3.72 10.00
N ASP A 896 27.56 -3.20 9.01
CA ASP A 896 26.72 -2.01 9.05
C ASP A 896 25.24 -2.43 9.00
N TYR A 897 24.76 -3.15 10.02
CA TYR A 897 23.34 -3.47 10.13
C TYR A 897 22.51 -2.22 10.50
N ARG A 898 22.35 -1.33 9.52
CA ARG A 898 21.55 -0.09 9.59
C ARG A 898 20.06 -0.34 9.29
N VAL A 899 19.67 -1.61 9.13
CA VAL A 899 18.33 -2.05 8.71
C VAL A 899 17.36 -1.95 9.89
N ILE A 900 16.66 -0.83 9.99
CA ILE A 900 15.48 -0.65 10.83
C ILE A 900 14.29 -0.41 9.92
N ILE A 901 13.29 -1.31 9.96
CA ILE A 901 11.93 -0.99 9.50
C ILE A 901 11.58 0.34 10.15
N PRO A 902 11.29 1.40 9.38
CA PRO A 902 10.95 2.68 9.96
C PRO A 902 9.83 2.53 11.00
N PHE A 903 10.05 3.05 12.21
CA PHE A 903 9.03 3.14 13.27
C PHE A 903 7.94 4.19 12.93
N ILE A 904 7.69 4.37 11.64
CA ILE A 904 6.58 5.12 11.07
C ILE A 904 5.32 4.37 11.47
N ALA A 905 4.55 4.97 12.37
CA ALA A 905 3.16 4.58 12.57
C ALA A 905 2.44 4.81 11.24
N TYR A 906 2.24 3.73 10.47
CA TYR A 906 1.60 3.81 9.15
C TYR A 906 0.30 4.58 9.24
N SER A 907 0.22 5.65 8.44
CA SER A 907 -1.02 6.41 8.22
C SER A 907 -2.13 5.40 7.95
N THR A 908 -3.21 5.44 8.73
CA THR A 908 -4.18 4.35 8.82
C THR A 908 -4.99 4.15 7.54
N SER A 909 -4.39 3.52 6.55
CA SER A 909 -5.11 2.71 5.59
C SER A 909 -5.80 1.61 6.39
N GLU A 910 -7.12 1.74 6.53
CA GLU A 910 -7.95 0.72 7.17
C GLU A 910 -8.13 -0.45 6.19
N THR A 911 -7.02 -1.14 5.87
CA THR A 911 -6.97 -2.35 5.04
C THR A 911 -7.62 -3.50 5.81
N LYS A 912 -8.95 -3.44 5.90
CA LYS A 912 -9.83 -4.35 6.62
C LYS A 912 -10.38 -5.35 5.61
N VAL A 913 -9.61 -6.42 5.46
CA VAL A 913 -10.07 -7.67 4.86
C VAL A 913 -10.78 -8.44 5.96
N ASN A 914 -12.07 -8.75 5.77
CA ASN A 914 -12.83 -9.61 6.66
C ASN A 914 -13.56 -10.69 5.84
N LEU A 915 -13.12 -11.93 6.01
CA LEU A 915 -13.64 -13.13 5.38
C LEU A 915 -14.71 -13.79 6.27
N TYR A 916 -15.84 -14.16 5.69
CA TYR A 916 -16.95 -14.83 6.36
C TYR A 916 -17.36 -16.06 5.56
N ILE A 917 -17.60 -17.15 6.28
CA ILE A 917 -18.05 -18.42 5.71
C ILE A 917 -19.43 -18.66 6.30
N HIS A 918 -20.45 -18.52 5.45
CA HIS A 918 -21.85 -18.67 5.83
C HIS A 918 -22.44 -19.93 5.18
N PRO A 919 -22.66 -21.01 5.96
CA PRO A 919 -23.51 -22.10 5.49
C PRO A 919 -24.92 -21.56 5.27
N LYS A 920 -25.52 -21.84 4.11
CA LYS A 920 -26.92 -21.49 3.86
C LYS A 920 -27.77 -22.73 4.13
N GLU A 921 -28.52 -22.71 5.23
CA GLU A 921 -29.63 -23.64 5.42
C GLU A 921 -30.72 -23.28 4.38
N GLU A 922 -30.99 -24.20 3.45
CA GLU A 922 -32.13 -24.06 2.55
C GLU A 922 -33.40 -24.52 3.25
N VAL A 923 -34.14 -23.55 3.80
CA VAL A 923 -35.50 -23.77 4.29
C VAL A 923 -36.46 -23.61 3.10
N ASN A 924 -37.15 -24.71 2.79
CA ASN A 924 -38.25 -24.89 1.82
C ASN A 924 -39.00 -23.60 1.40
N ASP A 925 -39.27 -23.46 0.10
CA ASP A 925 -40.52 -24.03 -0.42
C ASP A 925 -40.50 -24.35 -1.93
N SER A 926 -41.57 -25.01 -2.38
CA SER A 926 -41.75 -25.77 -3.61
C SER A 926 -41.34 -25.14 -4.97
N ARG A 927 -40.95 -26.05 -5.90
CA ARG A 927 -40.85 -25.90 -7.38
C ARG A 927 -39.59 -25.25 -7.95
N GLU A 928 -38.56 -26.08 -8.17
CA GLU A 928 -38.14 -26.46 -9.54
C GLU A 928 -37.25 -27.72 -9.50
N GLU A 929 -37.32 -28.58 -10.54
CA GLU A 929 -36.61 -29.86 -10.58
C GLU A 929 -35.14 -29.71 -11.03
N TYR A 930 -34.31 -29.03 -10.23
CA TYR A 930 -32.86 -29.07 -10.42
C TYR A 930 -32.30 -30.41 -9.95
N LEU A 931 -31.53 -31.06 -10.83
CA LEU A 931 -30.87 -32.35 -10.61
C LEU A 931 -29.73 -32.24 -9.58
N PHE A 932 -30.09 -32.14 -8.30
CA PHE A 932 -29.16 -32.34 -7.18
C PHE A 932 -28.67 -33.79 -7.18
N ILE A 933 -27.50 -34.04 -7.77
CA ILE A 933 -26.82 -35.33 -7.73
C ILE A 933 -26.23 -35.55 -6.33
N LYS A 934 -27.11 -35.95 -5.40
CA LYS A 934 -26.82 -36.42 -4.02
C LYS A 934 -26.06 -35.44 -3.10
N GLY A 935 -26.81 -34.55 -2.45
CA GLY A 935 -26.51 -34.17 -1.05
C GLY A 935 -25.36 -33.19 -0.81
N GLY A 936 -25.04 -32.29 -1.74
CA GLY A 936 -24.13 -31.19 -1.49
C GLY A 936 -24.75 -30.08 -0.64
N MET A 937 -23.95 -29.45 0.23
CA MET A 937 -24.33 -28.27 1.02
C MET A 937 -23.84 -26.98 0.33
N PRO A 938 -24.69 -25.97 0.11
CA PRO A 938 -24.25 -24.67 -0.39
C PRO A 938 -23.62 -23.83 0.72
N ILE A 939 -22.35 -23.48 0.54
CA ILE A 939 -21.58 -22.64 1.47
C ILE A 939 -21.15 -21.37 0.74
N PHE A 940 -21.56 -20.23 1.29
CA PHE A 940 -21.24 -18.92 0.74
C PHE A 940 -20.00 -18.38 1.43
N VAL A 941 -19.03 -17.94 0.64
CA VAL A 941 -17.87 -17.20 1.11
C VAL A 941 -18.05 -15.75 0.72
N GLU A 942 -18.11 -14.88 1.74
CA GLU A 942 -18.22 -13.43 1.60
C GLU A 942 -16.95 -12.81 2.16
N SER A 943 -16.21 -12.05 1.35
CA SER A 943 -15.07 -11.28 1.80
C SER A 943 -15.34 -9.80 1.61
N ILE A 944 -15.42 -9.05 2.71
CA ILE A 944 -15.35 -7.60 2.69
C ILE A 944 -13.88 -7.21 2.45
N LEU A 945 -13.65 -6.30 1.50
CA LEU A 945 -12.34 -5.90 1.00
C LEU A 945 -12.19 -4.39 1.03
N LYS A 946 -12.18 -3.80 2.23
CA LYS A 946 -12.03 -2.34 2.37
C LYS A 946 -10.56 -1.95 2.23
N PHE A 947 -10.19 -1.46 1.04
CA PHE A 947 -8.87 -0.92 0.73
C PHE A 947 -8.89 0.60 0.74
N LYS A 948 -8.66 1.20 1.92
CA LYS A 948 -8.76 2.65 2.10
C LYS A 948 -7.43 3.37 1.86
N GLY A 949 -6.95 3.37 0.60
CA GLY A 949 -5.77 4.16 0.20
C GLY A 949 -5.35 4.00 -1.26
N ASP A 950 -5.04 5.12 -1.92
CA ASP A 950 -4.75 5.23 -3.37
C ASP A 950 -3.45 4.54 -3.84
N LYS A 951 -2.67 3.96 -2.91
CA LYS A 951 -1.32 3.44 -3.18
C LYS A 951 -1.34 2.10 -3.92
N PHE A 952 -2.27 1.21 -3.59
CA PHE A 952 -2.29 -0.16 -4.10
C PHE A 952 -3.28 -0.32 -5.24
N LYS A 953 -2.79 -0.89 -6.35
CA LYS A 953 -3.60 -1.37 -7.47
C LYS A 953 -3.36 -2.87 -7.58
N PHE A 954 -4.42 -3.66 -7.43
CA PHE A 954 -4.34 -5.11 -7.61
C PHE A 954 -4.69 -5.48 -9.05
N GLU A 955 -3.84 -6.29 -9.66
CA GLU A 955 -4.08 -6.87 -10.99
C GLU A 955 -5.20 -7.91 -10.93
N CYS A 956 -5.17 -8.76 -9.90
CA CYS A 956 -6.27 -9.66 -9.55
C CYS A 956 -6.35 -9.95 -8.04
N ILE A 957 -7.50 -10.45 -7.62
CA ILE A 957 -7.72 -11.11 -6.32
C ILE A 957 -7.98 -12.60 -6.59
N ILE A 958 -7.40 -13.46 -5.76
CA ILE A 958 -7.40 -14.92 -5.90
C ILE A 958 -7.98 -15.52 -4.63
N ILE A 959 -9.17 -16.10 -4.75
CA ILE A 959 -9.82 -16.92 -3.71
C ILE A 959 -9.49 -18.38 -3.99
N GLU A 960 -9.01 -19.08 -2.97
CA GLU A 960 -8.62 -20.48 -3.01
C GLU A 960 -9.26 -21.21 -1.82
N ILE A 961 -10.06 -22.24 -2.08
CA ILE A 961 -10.79 -23.02 -1.08
C ILE A 961 -10.33 -24.46 -1.13
N GLN A 962 -9.95 -24.97 0.04
CA GLN A 962 -9.41 -26.30 0.26
C GLN A 962 -10.37 -27.03 1.21
N HIS A 963 -11.12 -28.01 0.70
CA HIS A 963 -12.08 -28.81 1.48
C HIS A 963 -11.45 -30.14 1.87
N PHE A 964 -11.36 -30.40 3.18
CA PHE A 964 -10.78 -31.61 3.74
C PHE A 964 -11.83 -32.41 4.51
N GLU A 965 -11.86 -33.73 4.32
CA GLU A 965 -12.54 -34.67 5.22
C GLU A 965 -11.47 -35.48 5.98
N GLY A 966 -11.50 -35.42 7.31
CA GLY A 966 -10.38 -35.84 8.14
C GLY A 966 -9.07 -35.14 7.73
N LEU A 967 -8.12 -35.93 7.20
CA LEU A 967 -6.83 -35.46 6.66
C LEU A 967 -6.74 -35.48 5.12
N GLN A 968 -7.83 -35.82 4.41
CA GLN A 968 -7.83 -35.92 2.95
C GLN A 968 -8.49 -34.71 2.30
N LEU A 969 -7.74 -33.99 1.46
CA LEU A 969 -8.27 -32.97 0.56
C LEU A 969 -9.23 -33.64 -0.44
N LYS A 970 -10.50 -33.22 -0.43
CA LYS A 970 -11.55 -33.70 -1.33
C LYS A 970 -11.71 -32.79 -2.54
N GLU A 971 -11.83 -31.48 -2.31
CA GLU A 971 -12.00 -30.49 -3.38
C GLU A 971 -11.04 -29.29 -3.18
N LEU A 972 -10.56 -28.76 -4.31
CA LEU A 972 -9.72 -27.56 -4.38
C LEU A 972 -10.32 -26.63 -5.44
N HIS A 973 -10.90 -25.52 -5.01
CA HIS A 973 -11.47 -24.51 -5.89
C HIS A 973 -10.60 -23.26 -5.87
N LYS A 974 -10.14 -22.80 -7.04
CA LYS A 974 -9.38 -21.55 -7.17
C LYS A 974 -10.06 -20.65 -8.20
N LYS A 975 -10.43 -19.43 -7.82
CA LYS A 975 -10.95 -18.40 -8.74
C LYS A 975 -10.10 -17.14 -8.66
N GLU A 976 -9.76 -16.61 -9.84
CA GLU A 976 -9.04 -15.36 -10.01
C GLU A 976 -10.03 -14.30 -10.53
N ILE A 977 -9.96 -13.09 -9.95
CA ILE A 977 -10.88 -11.98 -10.16
C ILE A 977 -10.03 -10.78 -10.58
N ILE A 978 -9.97 -10.51 -11.88
CA ILE A 978 -9.12 -9.49 -12.48
C ILE A 978 -9.83 -8.13 -12.43
N GLN A 979 -9.09 -7.04 -12.17
CA GLN A 979 -9.60 -5.67 -11.96
C GLN A 979 -10.64 -5.54 -10.84
N VAL A 980 -10.18 -5.50 -9.58
CA VAL A 980 -11.06 -5.22 -8.44
C VAL A 980 -11.25 -3.71 -8.25
N LYS A 981 -12.46 -3.24 -8.54
CA LYS A 981 -13.02 -1.95 -8.07
C LYS A 981 -14.06 -2.10 -6.95
N ALA A 982 -14.40 -3.34 -6.58
CA ALA A 982 -15.41 -3.64 -5.58
C ALA A 982 -14.79 -3.75 -4.17
N ASP A 983 -15.38 -3.05 -3.19
CA ASP A 983 -15.02 -3.13 -1.76
C ASP A 983 -15.52 -4.43 -1.09
N TYR A 984 -16.08 -5.35 -1.87
CA TYR A 984 -16.77 -6.57 -1.43
C TYR A 984 -16.70 -7.62 -2.53
N ILE A 985 -16.59 -8.90 -2.15
CA ILE A 985 -16.70 -10.05 -3.06
C ILE A 985 -17.53 -11.14 -2.37
N LYS A 986 -18.59 -11.59 -3.04
CA LYS A 986 -19.39 -12.77 -2.64
C LYS A 986 -19.24 -13.89 -3.64
N MET A 987 -19.04 -15.11 -3.15
CA MET A 987 -18.89 -16.31 -3.96
C MET A 987 -19.66 -17.49 -3.37
N PRO A 988 -20.61 -18.09 -4.11
CA PRO A 988 -21.20 -19.38 -3.75
C PRO A 988 -20.24 -20.52 -4.09
N PHE A 989 -20.21 -21.54 -3.23
CA PHE A 989 -19.61 -22.84 -3.49
C PHE A 989 -20.58 -23.94 -3.08
N LEU A 990 -20.65 -25.02 -3.86
CA LEU A 990 -21.39 -26.23 -3.50
C LEU A 990 -20.38 -27.28 -3.10
N LEU A 991 -20.48 -27.83 -1.88
CA LEU A 991 -19.55 -28.83 -1.36
C LEU A 991 -20.28 -30.12 -1.04
N ASN A 992 -19.79 -31.23 -1.61
CA ASN A 992 -20.34 -32.56 -1.36
C ASN A 992 -19.77 -33.10 -0.05
N ILE A 993 -20.52 -32.91 1.04
CA ILE A 993 -20.12 -33.29 2.40
C ILE A 993 -20.64 -34.70 2.71
N ALA A 994 -19.73 -35.61 3.03
CA ALA A 994 -20.02 -36.99 3.40
C ALA A 994 -19.51 -37.36 4.82
N ASN A 995 -18.47 -36.68 5.32
CA ASN A 995 -17.84 -36.95 6.61
C ASN A 995 -17.42 -35.66 7.33
N ASP A 996 -17.19 -35.75 8.64
CA ASP A 996 -16.54 -34.71 9.46
C ASP A 996 -15.28 -34.15 8.78
N GLY A 997 -15.12 -32.82 8.81
CA GLY A 997 -14.10 -32.17 8.02
C GLY A 997 -13.87 -30.70 8.34
N HIS A 998 -13.08 -30.05 7.50
CA HIS A 998 -12.82 -28.63 7.59
C HIS A 998 -12.63 -28.00 6.21
N ILE A 999 -13.00 -26.74 6.10
CA ILE A 999 -12.86 -25.92 4.89
C ILE A 999 -11.87 -24.81 5.22
N LYS A 1000 -10.72 -24.82 4.56
CA LYS A 1000 -9.71 -23.76 4.63
C LYS A 1000 -9.88 -22.85 3.43
N VAL A 1001 -10.16 -21.57 3.70
CA VAL A 1001 -10.33 -20.52 2.69
C VAL A 1001 -9.15 -19.56 2.78
N ILE A 1002 -8.47 -19.39 1.66
CA ILE A 1002 -7.31 -18.55 1.44
C ILE A 1002 -7.74 -17.43 0.49
N LEU A 1003 -7.70 -16.19 0.97
CA LEU A 1003 -7.92 -15.00 0.17
C LEU A 1003 -6.57 -14.32 -0.07
N SER A 1004 -6.26 -14.05 -1.33
CA SER A 1004 -4.95 -13.51 -1.76
C SER A 1004 -5.12 -12.52 -2.91
N CYS A 1005 -4.10 -11.72 -3.24
CA CYS A 1005 -4.13 -10.81 -4.39
C CYS A 1005 -2.78 -10.77 -5.11
N ILE A 1006 -2.75 -10.22 -6.32
CA ILE A 1006 -1.52 -9.88 -7.05
C ILE A 1006 -1.50 -8.36 -7.26
N GLU A 1007 -0.42 -7.70 -6.85
CA GLU A 1007 -0.25 -6.25 -7.06
C GLU A 1007 0.20 -5.95 -8.50
N SER A 1008 -0.40 -4.94 -9.15
CA SER A 1008 -0.10 -4.55 -10.54
C SER A 1008 1.32 -4.02 -10.77
N GLN A 1009 2.03 -3.57 -9.73
CA GLN A 1009 3.38 -3.01 -9.86
C GLN A 1009 4.46 -4.08 -9.65
N SER A 1010 4.44 -4.80 -8.52
CA SER A 1010 5.44 -5.83 -8.22
C SER A 1010 5.15 -7.21 -8.83
N LYS A 1011 3.88 -7.50 -9.19
CA LYS A 1011 3.37 -8.83 -9.52
C LYS A 1011 3.56 -9.89 -8.42
N ILE A 1012 3.81 -9.47 -7.18
CA ILE A 1012 3.87 -10.36 -6.00
C ILE A 1012 2.46 -10.82 -5.63
N ARG A 1013 2.29 -12.12 -5.31
CA ARG A 1013 1.05 -12.65 -4.70
C ARG A 1013 1.11 -12.46 -3.19
N TYR A 1014 0.20 -11.69 -2.62
CA TYR A 1014 0.07 -11.47 -1.17
C TYR A 1014 -1.08 -12.31 -0.60
N LEU A 1015 -0.89 -12.87 0.61
CA LEU A 1015 -1.99 -13.42 1.40
C LEU A 1015 -2.73 -12.28 2.11
N LEU A 1016 -4.03 -12.14 1.85
CA LEU A 1016 -4.88 -11.11 2.44
C LEU A 1016 -5.52 -11.59 3.74
N GLU A 1017 -6.10 -12.79 3.74
CA GLU A 1017 -6.68 -13.45 4.92
C GLU A 1017 -6.74 -14.97 4.73
N GLU A 1018 -6.66 -15.72 5.82
CA GLU A 1018 -6.94 -17.16 5.87
C GLU A 1018 -7.94 -17.46 6.99
N LYS A 1019 -8.96 -18.27 6.71
CA LYS A 1019 -9.86 -18.84 7.73
C LYS A 1019 -10.13 -20.31 7.50
N THR A 1020 -10.20 -21.06 8.60
CA THR A 1020 -10.55 -22.48 8.62
C THR A 1020 -11.85 -22.67 9.39
N PHE A 1021 -12.84 -23.30 8.76
CA PHE A 1021 -14.14 -23.65 9.35
C PHE A 1021 -14.24 -25.17 9.50
N THR A 1022 -14.26 -25.66 10.73
CA THR A 1022 -14.49 -27.08 11.05
C THR A 1022 -15.99 -27.37 11.15
N TYR A 1023 -16.46 -28.45 10.54
CA TYR A 1023 -17.86 -28.88 10.59
C TYR A 1023 -17.96 -30.37 10.94
N LYS A 1024 -19.15 -30.79 11.40
CA LYS A 1024 -19.47 -32.19 11.69
C LYS A 1024 -20.73 -32.64 10.97
N VAL A 1025 -20.82 -33.94 10.70
CA VAL A 1025 -21.96 -34.57 10.01
C VAL A 1025 -22.73 -35.42 11.01
N GLU A 1026 -23.77 -34.84 11.61
CA GLU A 1026 -24.66 -35.59 12.50
C GLU A 1026 -25.62 -36.47 11.69
N VAL A 1027 -25.24 -37.75 11.56
CA VAL A 1027 -26.09 -38.77 10.94
C VAL A 1027 -27.27 -39.10 11.85
N ASN A 1028 -28.34 -38.32 11.72
CA ASN A 1028 -29.62 -38.59 12.37
C ASN A 1028 -30.24 -39.89 11.80
N VAL A 1029 -29.99 -41.00 12.49
CA VAL A 1029 -30.62 -42.30 12.22
C VAL A 1029 -32.08 -42.23 12.66
N PHE A 1030 -32.94 -41.78 11.76
CA PHE A 1030 -34.39 -42.00 11.88
C PHE A 1030 -34.67 -43.50 11.78
N TYR A 1031 -35.21 -44.07 12.86
CA TYR A 1031 -35.72 -45.44 12.97
C TYR A 1031 -37.19 -45.53 12.53
#